data_AF-A0A431L131-F1
#
_entry.id   AF-A0A431L131-F1
#
_cell.length_a   1.000
_cell.length_b   1.000
_cell.length_c   1.000
_cell.angle_alpha   90.00
_cell.angle_beta   90.00
_cell.angle_gamma   90.00
#
_symmetry.space_group_name_H-M   'P 1'
#
loop_
_entity.id
_entity.type
_entity.pdbx_description
1 polymer ?
#
loop_
_entity_poly.entity_id
_entity_poly.type
_entity_poly.pdbx_seq_one_letter_code
_entity_poly.pdbx_strand_id
1 'polypeptide(L)'
;MDQHSEKTDQRPATRSEQESTPLRPTSSNDWQALLQLTVIATVGSAFIALYVLWIGMSGHHKRNVDTAAQAALYAAEQLSLIHVDSTSFGKVGLCDAAADVSGTFSYAPGQARVTGLNTIYKTLAVDTAIAKHLKRKVMLDLIEKDQAQAKMVEKELSMRLHEAAEPDLMEAQSSDSSSQLYANSNTKPNNIYRDVYRMLASDKSTPDLSLIEVRLKLGRYRLPAAPSETWPTGKIRLMDQTEQFESAKNGQAPYAVLVEAIFQTKPKNNSDQIQTVSKKHCALIAAPPQPPVKSTLVMNFPDGTPPVLDCAMALLTTPGLSGNGDWQQVVGNEVPGRGSLSPSLQPVLPGMSASDAFSVMLYHWLKRQGPTVNEQQLYALLNAKWNSSASLMKYQREPVNGDEGNATPNSCLAIDTGARQYAILNQTGPGGIGQTALSKAFEIYSGAIASSSQTNFPQNALPLFVDQDGNCNLSGRHDYNDKFVNDYLKAVYDTNIAAIESAAVSRMVIARTSAELTQLEQKIYIEKQELNSVINRLNRSGQEHPPGKNGTTPNEVARQNTLIKEKIDTLNSVIASDEEKRSALRATNKLAQQTTRTANQVATSTYELCAHSFKVCKDGIYKIDKPYSAYLISKKFIFTPHTQPVDESDFFKPYAEVSTNSKPWLVKGFDVVTPIENGPVKPEALVVEGKTFAEFAAANSLQRANTKVVFLTTDELFSSNTPRPMVFNFYPFGNIKIPSGQLFYYCKDAMKTGAAPSVSWSVVIRDLVASVGQNSQGFPTGDPIASNQPDWCKISDQHECPGLACEFQLRTPLPVITNSPETSLTNPVNNAQIQQMPPVPADML
;
A
#
# COMPACT_ATOMS: atom_id res chain seq x y z
N MET A 1 35.62 -34.71 30.76
CA MET A 1 34.21 -34.81 31.17
C MET A 1 33.31 -34.64 29.96
N ASP A 2 32.74 -35.66 29.32
CA ASP A 2 33.06 -37.10 29.15
C ASP A 2 32.40 -37.50 27.81
N GLN A 3 33.09 -38.15 26.86
CA GLN A 3 33.24 -39.60 26.67
C GLN A 3 31.92 -40.41 26.50
N HIS A 4 31.88 -41.22 25.41
CA HIS A 4 31.08 -42.44 25.21
C HIS A 4 29.53 -42.29 25.12
N SER A 5 28.73 -43.22 24.58
CA SER A 5 28.85 -44.48 23.78
C SER A 5 27.44 -44.80 23.20
N GLU A 6 27.11 -45.70 22.26
CA GLU A 6 27.78 -46.51 21.20
C GLU A 6 26.67 -47.00 20.21
N LYS A 7 26.87 -47.37 18.93
CA LYS A 7 27.56 -48.51 18.27
C LYS A 7 26.93 -49.90 18.53
N THR A 8 26.27 -50.46 17.50
CA THR A 8 26.01 -51.90 17.17
C THR A 8 25.20 -51.94 15.85
N ASP A 9 25.18 -52.94 14.95
CA ASP A 9 25.88 -54.24 14.82
C ASP A 9 26.05 -54.57 13.30
N GLN A 10 27.18 -55.12 12.79
CA GLN A 10 27.60 -56.55 12.68
C GLN A 10 26.75 -57.41 11.70
N ARG A 11 27.29 -57.82 10.52
CA ARG A 11 28.01 -59.09 10.15
C ARG A 11 27.07 -60.31 9.95
N PRO A 12 27.46 -61.48 9.36
CA PRO A 12 28.76 -61.99 8.80
C PRO A 12 28.71 -62.14 7.24
N ALA A 13 29.68 -62.61 6.44
CA ALA A 13 30.90 -63.45 6.52
C ALA A 13 30.78 -64.92 5.99
N THR A 14 31.37 -65.14 4.79
CA THR A 14 32.19 -66.29 4.33
C THR A 14 31.64 -67.73 4.14
N ARG A 15 31.79 -68.20 2.89
CA ARG A 15 32.58 -69.38 2.41
C ARG A 15 31.82 -70.56 1.75
N SER A 16 32.28 -70.88 0.52
CA SER A 16 32.38 -72.18 -0.17
C SER A 16 31.22 -73.19 -0.13
N GLU A 17 30.79 -73.60 -1.33
CA GLU A 17 30.99 -74.99 -1.76
C GLU A 17 31.07 -75.14 -3.29
N GLN A 18 31.65 -76.25 -3.76
CA GLN A 18 31.74 -76.60 -5.18
C GLN A 18 30.48 -77.35 -5.59
N GLU A 19 29.89 -77.02 -6.74
CA GLU A 19 29.12 -78.04 -7.47
C GLU A 19 29.30 -77.89 -8.98
N SER A 20 29.70 -78.99 -9.62
CA SER A 20 29.98 -79.11 -11.04
C SER A 20 28.76 -79.65 -11.78
N THR A 21 28.31 -79.01 -12.86
CA THR A 21 27.55 -79.59 -13.99
C THR A 21 27.12 -78.46 -14.96
N PRO A 22 26.71 -78.76 -16.21
CA PRO A 22 27.53 -79.39 -17.23
C PRO A 22 27.64 -78.51 -18.49
N LEU A 23 28.59 -78.84 -19.38
CA LEU A 23 28.68 -78.20 -20.70
C LEU A 23 27.39 -78.43 -21.50
N ARG A 24 26.59 -77.37 -21.69
CA ARG A 24 25.51 -77.37 -22.68
C ARG A 24 26.11 -77.28 -24.09
N PRO A 25 25.64 -78.08 -25.06
CA PRO A 25 26.12 -77.99 -26.43
C PRO A 25 25.71 -76.64 -27.03
N THR A 26 26.69 -75.95 -27.62
CA THR A 26 26.48 -74.72 -28.41
C THR A 26 25.53 -75.03 -29.57
N SER A 27 24.30 -74.56 -29.47
CA SER A 27 23.36 -74.63 -30.60
C SER A 27 23.85 -73.71 -31.73
N SER A 28 23.42 -73.96 -32.97
CA SER A 28 23.87 -73.19 -34.14
C SER A 28 23.53 -71.69 -34.12
N ASN A 29 22.84 -71.21 -33.08
CA ASN A 29 22.48 -69.82 -32.87
C ASN A 29 23.65 -68.98 -32.30
N ASP A 30 24.65 -69.59 -31.65
CA ASP A 30 25.82 -68.86 -31.13
C ASP A 30 26.66 -68.25 -32.27
N TRP A 31 26.71 -68.93 -33.42
CA TRP A 31 27.33 -68.37 -34.63
C TRP A 31 26.55 -67.18 -35.18
N GLN A 32 25.22 -67.17 -35.11
CA GLN A 32 24.43 -66.00 -35.52
C GLN A 32 24.62 -64.82 -34.54
N ALA A 33 24.71 -65.09 -33.24
CA ALA A 33 25.00 -64.07 -32.23
C ALA A 33 26.39 -63.44 -32.45
N LEU A 34 27.43 -64.25 -32.68
CA LEU A 34 28.77 -63.78 -33.03
C LEU A 34 28.78 -62.96 -34.33
N LEU A 35 28.05 -63.41 -35.37
CA LEU A 35 27.99 -62.71 -36.65
C LEU A 35 27.25 -61.35 -36.52
N GLN A 36 26.14 -61.31 -35.78
CA GLN A 36 25.43 -60.06 -35.47
C GLN A 36 26.30 -59.09 -34.65
N LEU A 37 27.01 -59.58 -33.62
CA LEU A 37 27.86 -58.74 -32.79
C LEU A 37 29.07 -58.20 -33.58
N THR A 38 29.61 -59.00 -34.51
CA THR A 38 30.66 -58.57 -35.44
C THR A 38 30.15 -57.54 -36.46
N VAL A 39 28.93 -57.70 -36.97
CA VAL A 39 28.28 -56.74 -37.88
C VAL A 39 27.98 -55.43 -37.15
N ILE A 40 27.47 -55.46 -35.92
CA ILE A 40 27.23 -54.26 -35.11
C ILE A 40 28.56 -53.54 -34.80
N ALA A 41 29.62 -54.28 -34.45
CA ALA A 41 30.94 -53.70 -34.22
C ALA A 41 31.58 -53.09 -35.47
N THR A 42 31.44 -53.72 -36.65
CA THR A 42 31.95 -53.18 -37.92
C THR A 42 31.13 -51.99 -38.43
N VAL A 43 29.80 -52.01 -38.31
CA VAL A 43 28.95 -50.86 -38.65
C VAL A 43 29.19 -49.70 -37.69
N GLY A 44 29.29 -49.95 -36.38
CA GLY A 44 29.57 -48.93 -35.38
C GLY A 44 30.96 -48.29 -35.56
N SER A 45 31.99 -49.09 -35.80
CA SER A 45 33.34 -48.56 -36.10
C SER A 45 33.40 -47.84 -37.45
N ALA A 46 32.66 -48.29 -38.47
CA ALA A 46 32.53 -47.56 -39.74
C ALA A 46 31.83 -46.20 -39.57
N PHE A 47 30.79 -46.11 -38.74
CA PHE A 47 30.14 -44.84 -38.39
C PHE A 47 31.07 -43.90 -37.62
N ILE A 48 31.84 -44.40 -36.66
CA ILE A 48 32.84 -43.60 -35.93
C ILE A 48 33.95 -43.13 -36.89
N ALA A 49 34.44 -43.99 -37.78
CA ALA A 49 35.44 -43.64 -38.78
C ALA A 49 34.92 -42.59 -39.77
N LEU A 50 33.66 -42.72 -40.24
CA LEU A 50 32.98 -41.72 -41.07
C LEU A 50 32.78 -40.39 -40.32
N TYR A 51 32.43 -40.42 -39.04
CA TYR A 51 32.29 -39.23 -38.21
C TYR A 51 33.63 -38.51 -38.00
N VAL A 52 34.71 -39.25 -37.74
CA VAL A 52 36.07 -38.69 -37.61
C VAL A 52 36.57 -38.16 -38.96
N LEU A 53 36.34 -38.87 -40.07
CA LEU A 53 36.63 -38.36 -41.42
C LEU A 53 35.81 -37.13 -41.76
N TRP A 54 34.53 -37.08 -41.39
CA TRP A 54 33.66 -35.93 -41.61
C TRP A 54 34.12 -34.73 -40.79
N ILE A 55 34.47 -34.91 -39.51
CA ILE A 55 35.09 -33.85 -38.69
C ILE A 55 36.43 -33.40 -39.27
N GLY A 56 37.26 -34.32 -39.76
CA GLY A 56 38.54 -34.00 -40.40
C GLY A 56 38.37 -33.20 -41.69
N MET A 57 37.45 -33.62 -42.57
CA MET A 57 37.15 -32.93 -43.83
C MET A 57 36.43 -31.59 -43.61
N SER A 58 35.47 -31.52 -42.69
CA SER A 58 34.82 -30.27 -42.27
C SER A 58 35.79 -29.32 -41.56
N GLY A 59 36.77 -29.86 -40.81
CA GLY A 59 37.86 -29.12 -40.20
C GLY A 59 38.88 -28.58 -41.21
N HIS A 60 39.10 -29.28 -42.33
CA HIS A 60 39.84 -28.75 -43.48
C HIS A 60 39.03 -27.78 -44.33
N HIS A 61 37.69 -27.87 -44.32
CA HIS A 61 36.77 -26.81 -44.75
C HIS A 61 36.57 -25.71 -43.68
N LYS A 62 37.59 -25.45 -42.85
CA LYS A 62 37.81 -24.10 -42.33
C LYS A 62 37.93 -23.17 -43.52
N ARG A 63 36.82 -22.51 -43.86
CA ARG A 63 36.81 -21.31 -44.71
C ARG A 63 37.98 -20.44 -44.26
N ASN A 64 38.72 -19.87 -45.21
CA ASN A 64 39.57 -18.72 -44.94
C ASN A 64 38.63 -17.58 -44.53
N VAL A 65 38.22 -17.56 -43.26
CA VAL A 65 37.39 -16.49 -42.70
C VAL A 65 38.30 -15.28 -42.68
N ASP A 66 37.98 -14.28 -43.49
CA ASP A 66 38.85 -13.12 -43.63
C ASP A 66 39.04 -12.48 -42.25
N THR A 67 40.29 -12.44 -41.78
CA THR A 67 40.65 -11.93 -40.46
C THR A 67 40.28 -10.46 -40.30
N ALA A 68 40.26 -9.71 -41.40
CA ALA A 68 39.75 -8.35 -41.42
C ALA A 68 38.22 -8.26 -41.27
N ALA A 69 37.49 -9.29 -41.68
CA ALA A 69 36.06 -9.41 -41.42
C ALA A 69 35.79 -9.83 -39.95
N GLN A 70 36.59 -10.75 -39.41
CA GLN A 70 36.55 -11.07 -37.97
C GLN A 70 36.91 -9.84 -37.11
N ALA A 71 37.87 -9.04 -37.54
CA ALA A 71 38.24 -7.77 -36.90
C ALA A 71 37.09 -6.75 -36.90
N ALA A 72 36.37 -6.59 -38.01
CA ALA A 72 35.20 -5.72 -38.04
C ALA A 72 34.09 -6.21 -37.11
N LEU A 73 33.81 -7.53 -37.08
CA LEU A 73 32.83 -8.11 -36.13
C LEU A 73 33.24 -7.90 -34.67
N TYR A 74 34.49 -8.20 -34.31
CA TYR A 74 35.02 -8.01 -32.96
C TYR A 74 34.99 -6.54 -32.53
N ALA A 75 35.39 -5.62 -33.43
CA ALA A 75 35.30 -4.18 -33.17
C ALA A 75 33.86 -3.75 -32.88
N ALA A 76 32.91 -4.19 -33.70
CA ALA A 76 31.48 -3.92 -33.50
C ALA A 76 30.95 -4.52 -32.19
N GLU A 77 31.44 -5.68 -31.78
CA GLU A 77 31.08 -6.35 -30.53
C GLU A 77 31.58 -5.54 -29.33
N GLN A 78 32.86 -5.16 -29.31
CA GLN A 78 33.40 -4.32 -28.23
C GLN A 78 32.74 -2.93 -28.17
N LEU A 79 32.47 -2.29 -29.33
CA LEU A 79 31.73 -1.03 -29.40
C LEU A 79 30.28 -1.17 -28.90
N SER A 80 29.64 -2.34 -29.05
CA SER A 80 28.28 -2.58 -28.56
C SER A 80 28.18 -2.67 -27.03
N LEU A 81 29.28 -2.99 -26.35
CA LEU A 81 29.37 -3.05 -24.88
C LEU A 81 29.55 -1.66 -24.23
N ILE A 82 29.96 -0.66 -25.00
CA ILE A 82 30.15 0.72 -24.52
C ILE A 82 28.79 1.37 -24.27
N HIS A 83 28.64 1.90 -23.04
CA HIS A 83 27.42 2.56 -22.58
C HIS A 83 27.73 3.83 -21.78
N VAL A 84 26.69 4.66 -21.67
CA VAL A 84 26.62 5.85 -20.82
C VAL A 84 25.47 5.66 -19.82
N ASP A 85 25.70 6.01 -18.56
CA ASP A 85 24.67 5.98 -17.53
C ASP A 85 23.81 7.25 -17.58
N SER A 86 22.48 7.09 -17.61
CA SER A 86 21.51 8.17 -17.69
C SER A 86 20.42 7.98 -16.63
N THR A 87 20.11 9.04 -15.88
CA THR A 87 19.09 9.03 -14.81
C THR A 87 17.65 8.75 -15.32
N SER A 88 17.38 8.98 -16.60
CA SER A 88 16.04 8.83 -17.20
C SER A 88 15.89 7.61 -18.12
N PHE A 89 17.01 6.98 -18.50
CA PHE A 89 17.04 5.83 -19.43
C PHE A 89 17.88 4.63 -18.95
N GLY A 90 18.60 4.77 -17.82
CA GLY A 90 19.52 3.75 -17.32
C GLY A 90 20.78 3.70 -18.14
N LYS A 91 21.29 2.48 -18.40
CA LYS A 91 22.43 2.28 -19.29
C LYS A 91 21.99 2.45 -20.73
N VAL A 92 22.62 3.37 -21.45
CA VAL A 92 22.33 3.65 -22.86
C VAL A 92 23.54 3.28 -23.72
N GLY A 93 23.33 2.43 -24.71
CA GLY A 93 24.35 1.97 -25.65
C GLY A 93 23.90 2.13 -27.11
N LEU A 94 24.66 1.55 -28.04
CA LEU A 94 24.31 1.58 -29.47
C LEU A 94 23.14 0.66 -29.82
N CYS A 95 23.02 -0.45 -29.11
CA CYS A 95 21.96 -1.44 -29.30
C CYS A 95 21.47 -1.97 -27.95
N ASP A 96 20.27 -2.54 -27.93
CA ASP A 96 19.73 -3.14 -26.71
C ASP A 96 20.52 -4.40 -26.33
N ALA A 97 21.05 -4.45 -25.11
CA ALA A 97 21.65 -5.65 -24.53
C ALA A 97 20.85 -6.07 -23.29
N ALA A 98 20.55 -7.36 -23.19
CA ALA A 98 20.01 -7.94 -21.98
C ALA A 98 21.00 -7.76 -20.81
N ALA A 99 20.48 -7.77 -19.58
CA ALA A 99 21.33 -8.04 -18.42
C ALA A 99 22.03 -9.39 -18.62
N ASP A 100 23.33 -9.49 -18.34
CA ASP A 100 24.06 -10.76 -18.49
C ASP A 100 23.58 -11.78 -17.45
N VAL A 101 22.70 -12.68 -17.85
CA VAL A 101 22.13 -13.75 -17.01
C VAL A 101 23.09 -14.96 -17.01
N SER A 102 24.31 -14.75 -16.52
CA SER A 102 25.36 -15.78 -16.47
C SER A 102 25.12 -16.83 -15.36
N GLY A 103 24.08 -17.65 -15.56
CA GLY A 103 24.14 -19.07 -15.27
C GLY A 103 24.14 -19.55 -13.81
N THR A 104 23.53 -18.84 -12.86
CA THR A 104 23.10 -19.46 -11.58
C THR A 104 21.73 -18.95 -11.14
N PHE A 105 20.92 -19.81 -10.51
CA PHE A 105 19.51 -19.53 -10.12
C PHE A 105 19.34 -18.59 -8.92
N SER A 106 20.37 -17.82 -8.56
CA SER A 106 20.23 -16.66 -7.67
C SER A 106 20.09 -15.42 -8.52
N TYR A 107 19.14 -14.55 -8.17
CA TYR A 107 19.14 -13.15 -8.61
C TYR A 107 20.40 -12.47 -8.06
N ALA A 108 21.52 -12.57 -8.77
CA ALA A 108 22.73 -11.80 -8.49
C ALA A 108 22.48 -10.37 -8.99
N PRO A 109 22.30 -9.38 -8.09
CA PRO A 109 22.05 -8.01 -8.50
C PRO A 109 23.35 -7.44 -9.08
N GLY A 110 23.31 -6.83 -10.28
CA GLY A 110 24.52 -6.18 -10.79
C GLY A 110 24.44 -5.55 -12.18
N GLN A 111 23.94 -6.27 -13.18
CA GLN A 111 23.93 -5.76 -14.55
C GLN A 111 22.55 -5.20 -14.95
N ALA A 112 22.45 -3.87 -14.99
CA ALA A 112 21.29 -3.20 -15.56
C ALA A 112 21.24 -3.40 -17.08
N ARG A 113 20.04 -3.62 -17.62
CA ARG A 113 19.77 -3.70 -19.06
C ARG A 113 20.29 -2.46 -19.78
N VAL A 114 20.98 -2.66 -20.91
CA VAL A 114 21.41 -1.57 -21.79
C VAL A 114 20.31 -1.34 -22.82
N THR A 115 19.82 -0.10 -22.92
CA THR A 115 18.85 0.31 -23.93
C THR A 115 19.57 0.99 -25.10
N GLY A 116 19.29 0.56 -26.32
CA GLY A 116 19.87 1.16 -27.52
C GLY A 116 19.31 2.55 -27.79
N LEU A 117 20.16 3.48 -28.22
CA LEU A 117 19.77 4.84 -28.55
C LEU A 117 18.64 4.91 -29.61
N ASN A 118 18.68 4.01 -30.60
CA ASN A 118 17.61 3.86 -31.60
C ASN A 118 16.26 3.43 -31.00
N THR A 119 16.29 2.62 -29.94
CA THR A 119 15.10 2.19 -29.21
C THR A 119 14.52 3.39 -28.47
N ILE A 120 15.34 4.17 -27.74
CA ILE A 120 14.92 5.39 -27.04
C ILE A 120 14.23 6.38 -28.00
N TYR A 121 14.87 6.75 -29.10
CA TYR A 121 14.28 7.72 -30.04
C TYR A 121 12.98 7.22 -30.68
N LYS A 122 12.85 5.91 -30.96
CA LYS A 122 11.60 5.34 -31.46
C LYS A 122 10.50 5.33 -30.39
N THR A 123 10.82 4.99 -29.14
CA THR A 123 9.88 5.05 -28.01
C THR A 123 9.35 6.48 -27.85
N LEU A 124 10.24 7.48 -27.80
CA LEU A 124 9.84 8.89 -27.66
C LEU A 124 9.01 9.39 -28.86
N ALA A 125 9.18 8.85 -30.06
CA ALA A 125 8.34 9.16 -31.22
C ALA A 125 6.93 8.54 -31.10
N VAL A 126 6.83 7.29 -30.63
CA VAL A 126 5.56 6.60 -30.35
C VAL A 126 4.82 7.30 -29.20
N ASP A 127 5.51 7.61 -28.11
CA ASP A 127 4.98 8.37 -26.97
C ASP A 127 4.48 9.76 -27.41
N THR A 128 5.17 10.42 -28.36
CA THR A 128 4.73 11.70 -28.94
C THR A 128 3.39 11.55 -29.68
N ALA A 129 3.19 10.46 -30.43
CA ALA A 129 1.94 10.19 -31.13
C ALA A 129 0.80 9.93 -30.13
N ILE A 130 1.04 9.06 -29.15
CA ILE A 130 0.11 8.74 -28.07
C ILE A 130 -0.28 10.01 -27.28
N ALA A 131 0.69 10.81 -26.85
CA ALA A 131 0.44 12.04 -26.08
C ALA A 131 -0.38 13.08 -26.88
N LYS A 132 -0.17 13.18 -28.20
CA LYS A 132 -1.00 14.00 -29.10
C LYS A 132 -2.43 13.46 -29.21
N HIS A 133 -2.61 12.14 -29.33
CA HIS A 133 -3.93 11.51 -29.39
C HIS A 133 -4.71 11.71 -28.08
N LEU A 134 -4.06 11.46 -26.94
CA LEU A 134 -4.63 11.67 -25.59
C LEU A 134 -4.79 13.15 -25.22
N LYS A 135 -4.25 14.07 -26.05
CA LYS A 135 -4.24 15.53 -25.87
C LYS A 135 -3.63 15.97 -24.53
N ARG A 136 -2.57 15.30 -24.08
CA ARG A 136 -1.92 15.55 -22.78
C ARG A 136 -0.67 16.39 -22.92
N LYS A 137 -0.77 17.68 -22.56
CA LYS A 137 0.39 18.60 -22.58
C LYS A 137 1.52 18.11 -21.65
N VAL A 138 1.20 17.65 -20.43
CA VAL A 138 2.21 17.20 -19.47
C VAL A 138 3.07 16.03 -20.00
N MET A 139 2.48 15.12 -20.78
CA MET A 139 3.24 14.06 -21.45
C MET A 139 4.18 14.63 -22.52
N LEU A 140 3.71 15.58 -23.33
CA LEU A 140 4.55 16.22 -24.35
C LEU A 140 5.72 17.00 -23.73
N ASP A 141 5.49 17.71 -22.63
CA ASP A 141 6.53 18.44 -21.89
C ASP A 141 7.61 17.49 -21.34
N LEU A 142 7.21 16.32 -20.80
CA LEU A 142 8.14 15.28 -20.36
C LEU A 142 8.90 14.63 -21.53
N ILE A 143 8.22 14.35 -22.65
CA ILE A 143 8.84 13.78 -23.84
C ILE A 143 9.88 14.74 -24.45
N GLU A 144 9.61 16.05 -24.48
CA GLU A 144 10.57 17.05 -24.96
C GLU A 144 11.83 17.09 -24.07
N LYS A 145 11.66 17.02 -22.76
CA LYS A 145 12.77 16.91 -21.80
C LYS A 145 13.59 15.63 -22.00
N ASP A 146 12.91 14.48 -22.14
CA ASP A 146 13.58 13.20 -22.39
C ASP A 146 14.27 13.17 -23.77
N GLN A 147 13.72 13.83 -24.79
CA GLN A 147 14.40 14.04 -26.08
C GLN A 147 15.65 14.91 -25.96
N ALA A 148 15.64 15.95 -25.11
CA ALA A 148 16.82 16.76 -24.84
C ALA A 148 17.91 15.94 -24.11
N GLN A 149 17.51 15.13 -23.13
CA GLN A 149 18.42 14.21 -22.43
C GLN A 149 18.97 13.11 -23.36
N ALA A 150 18.15 12.55 -24.26
CA ALA A 150 18.61 11.57 -25.24
C ALA A 150 19.71 12.13 -26.17
N LYS A 151 19.61 13.41 -26.57
CA LYS A 151 20.65 14.10 -27.35
C LYS A 151 21.94 14.34 -26.56
N MET A 152 21.84 14.63 -25.26
CA MET A 152 23.02 14.74 -24.39
C MET A 152 23.74 13.39 -24.27
N VAL A 153 22.98 12.32 -24.04
CA VAL A 153 23.49 10.95 -23.95
C VAL A 153 24.07 10.48 -25.29
N GLU A 154 23.44 10.81 -26.44
CA GLU A 154 24.00 10.54 -27.78
C GLU A 154 25.38 11.19 -27.96
N LYS A 155 25.52 12.45 -27.54
CA LYS A 155 26.79 13.18 -27.64
C LYS A 155 27.87 12.56 -26.77
N GLU A 156 27.56 12.21 -25.53
CA GLU A 156 28.52 11.55 -24.63
C GLU A 156 28.89 10.15 -25.10
N LEU A 157 27.92 9.35 -25.54
CA LEU A 157 28.14 8.01 -26.08
C LEU A 157 29.00 8.08 -27.35
N SER A 158 28.71 9.01 -28.26
CA SER A 158 29.53 9.28 -29.44
C SER A 158 30.98 9.59 -29.05
N MET A 159 31.21 10.43 -28.04
CA MET A 159 32.56 10.75 -27.54
C MET A 159 33.28 9.50 -27.01
N ARG A 160 32.66 8.72 -26.11
CA ARG A 160 33.25 7.48 -25.56
C ARG A 160 33.55 6.44 -26.64
N LEU A 161 32.72 6.33 -27.68
CA LEU A 161 32.93 5.42 -28.79
C LEU A 161 34.14 5.83 -29.65
N HIS A 162 34.31 7.13 -29.93
CA HIS A 162 35.50 7.61 -30.65
C HIS A 162 36.77 7.42 -29.82
N GLU A 163 36.75 7.75 -28.52
CA GLU A 163 37.87 7.53 -27.59
C GLU A 163 38.32 6.06 -27.56
N ALA A 164 37.37 5.10 -27.52
CA ALA A 164 37.68 3.67 -27.55
C ALA A 164 38.16 3.14 -28.92
N ALA A 165 37.93 3.90 -29.99
CA ALA A 165 38.31 3.58 -31.36
C ALA A 165 39.63 4.25 -31.81
N GLU A 166 40.09 5.27 -31.09
CA GLU A 166 41.31 6.01 -31.41
C GLU A 166 42.59 5.19 -31.09
N PRO A 167 43.64 5.30 -31.92
CA PRO A 167 44.92 4.67 -31.65
C PRO A 167 45.60 5.35 -30.44
N ASP A 168 46.12 4.57 -29.49
CA ASP A 168 46.88 5.12 -28.34
C ASP A 168 48.22 5.69 -28.85
N LEU A 169 48.27 7.01 -29.01
CA LEU A 169 49.40 7.75 -29.58
C LEU A 169 50.74 7.51 -28.85
N MET A 170 50.71 6.94 -27.64
CA MET A 170 51.92 6.64 -26.86
C MET A 170 52.64 5.34 -27.25
N GLU A 171 52.01 4.37 -27.93
CA GLU A 171 52.67 3.09 -28.29
C GLU A 171 53.60 3.23 -29.52
N ALA A 172 53.54 4.33 -30.27
CA ALA A 172 54.30 4.54 -31.51
C ALA A 172 55.79 4.94 -31.33
N GLN A 173 56.28 5.10 -30.10
CA GLN A 173 57.66 5.56 -29.82
C GLN A 173 58.55 4.55 -29.07
N SER A 174 58.08 3.34 -28.77
CA SER A 174 58.85 2.33 -28.02
C SER A 174 59.07 1.03 -28.81
N SER A 175 59.83 1.08 -29.90
CA SER A 175 60.07 -0.05 -30.81
C SER A 175 61.03 -1.13 -30.31
N ASP A 176 61.90 -0.85 -29.33
CA ASP A 176 63.11 -1.66 -29.07
C ASP A 176 63.24 -2.25 -27.65
N SER A 177 62.14 -2.43 -26.89
CA SER A 177 62.20 -3.08 -25.57
C SER A 177 60.97 -3.94 -25.26
N SER A 178 60.92 -5.10 -25.91
CA SER A 178 59.81 -6.03 -25.88
C SER A 178 59.59 -6.75 -24.55
N SER A 179 58.31 -7.05 -24.28
CA SER A 179 57.77 -8.22 -23.54
C SER A 179 57.51 -8.19 -22.01
N GLN A 180 57.98 -7.23 -21.20
CA GLN A 180 57.72 -7.29 -19.72
C GLN A 180 56.73 -6.28 -19.11
N LEU A 181 56.30 -5.23 -19.82
CA LEU A 181 55.43 -4.18 -19.24
C LEU A 181 53.91 -4.42 -19.37
N TYR A 182 53.47 -5.51 -20.00
CA TYR A 182 52.06 -5.72 -20.39
C TYR A 182 51.14 -6.33 -19.32
N ALA A 183 51.63 -6.61 -18.11
CA ALA A 183 50.89 -7.39 -17.11
C ALA A 183 50.03 -6.58 -16.12
N ASN A 184 50.10 -5.24 -16.10
CA ASN A 184 49.63 -4.45 -14.94
C ASN A 184 48.76 -3.22 -15.28
N SER A 185 48.11 -3.19 -16.45
CA SER A 185 47.26 -2.07 -16.90
C SER A 185 45.74 -2.38 -16.81
N ASN A 186 45.25 -2.82 -15.64
CA ASN A 186 43.81 -3.07 -15.42
C ASN A 186 42.94 -1.78 -15.33
N THR A 187 43.52 -0.61 -15.60
CA THR A 187 42.89 0.71 -15.37
C THR A 187 42.70 1.57 -16.62
N LYS A 188 43.25 1.20 -17.78
CA LYS A 188 42.85 1.78 -19.07
C LYS A 188 41.79 0.85 -19.70
N PRO A 189 40.55 1.29 -19.93
CA PRO A 189 39.50 0.45 -20.49
C PRO A 189 39.82 0.05 -21.95
N ASN A 190 39.53 -1.21 -22.26
CA ASN A 190 39.49 -1.88 -23.57
C ASN A 190 39.84 -1.00 -24.79
N ASN A 191 41.11 -0.95 -25.18
CA ASN A 191 41.51 -0.31 -26.44
C ASN A 191 41.18 -1.25 -27.62
N ILE A 192 40.00 -1.02 -28.21
CA ILE A 192 39.45 -1.82 -29.32
C ILE A 192 40.39 -1.81 -30.52
N TYR A 193 41.00 -0.66 -30.82
CA TYR A 193 41.98 -0.52 -31.90
C TYR A 193 43.18 -1.46 -31.69
N ARG A 194 43.74 -1.55 -30.48
CA ARG A 194 44.90 -2.40 -30.17
C ARG A 194 44.58 -3.88 -30.32
N ASP A 195 43.41 -4.32 -29.89
CA ASP A 195 43.03 -5.74 -29.95
C ASP A 195 42.63 -6.14 -31.39
N VAL A 196 42.00 -5.25 -32.15
CA VAL A 196 41.82 -5.37 -33.62
C VAL A 196 43.17 -5.47 -34.33
N TYR A 197 44.12 -4.57 -34.02
CA TYR A 197 45.47 -4.58 -34.60
C TYR A 197 46.20 -5.90 -34.28
N ARG A 198 46.14 -6.37 -33.03
CA ARG A 198 46.72 -7.65 -32.61
C ARG A 198 46.13 -8.84 -33.36
N MET A 199 44.80 -8.88 -33.52
CA MET A 199 44.16 -9.97 -34.26
C MET A 199 44.59 -9.98 -35.74
N LEU A 200 44.61 -8.82 -36.39
CA LEU A 200 45.11 -8.65 -37.77
C LEU A 200 46.59 -9.00 -37.92
N ALA A 201 47.44 -8.58 -36.98
CA ALA A 201 48.89 -8.87 -36.99
C ALA A 201 49.20 -10.33 -36.68
N SER A 202 48.30 -11.03 -35.97
CA SER A 202 48.43 -12.46 -35.65
C SER A 202 48.01 -13.40 -36.78
N ASP A 203 47.52 -12.86 -37.90
CA ASP A 203 46.99 -13.64 -39.02
C ASP A 203 48.07 -14.45 -39.75
N LYS A 204 48.16 -15.74 -39.38
CA LYS A 204 49.06 -16.71 -40.03
C LYS A 204 48.57 -17.17 -41.42
N SER A 205 47.37 -16.79 -41.86
CA SER A 205 46.83 -17.19 -43.18
C SER A 205 47.50 -16.44 -44.34
N THR A 206 48.17 -15.32 -44.08
CA THR A 206 48.86 -14.51 -45.09
C THR A 206 50.36 -14.32 -44.77
N PRO A 207 51.19 -15.37 -44.79
CA PRO A 207 52.61 -15.30 -44.38
C PRO A 207 53.49 -14.38 -45.23
N ASP A 208 53.07 -14.09 -46.47
CA ASP A 208 53.73 -13.18 -47.40
C ASP A 208 53.36 -11.70 -47.19
N LEU A 209 52.41 -11.40 -46.29
CA LEU A 209 51.96 -10.05 -45.97
C LEU A 209 52.49 -9.58 -44.60
N SER A 210 52.79 -8.29 -44.47
CA SER A 210 52.99 -7.61 -43.18
C SER A 210 52.01 -6.46 -43.03
N LEU A 211 51.31 -6.40 -41.90
CA LEU A 211 50.39 -5.31 -41.59
C LEU A 211 51.17 -3.99 -41.41
N ILE A 212 50.81 -2.96 -42.19
CA ILE A 212 51.40 -1.61 -42.11
C ILE A 212 50.55 -0.74 -41.19
N GLU A 213 49.26 -0.69 -41.46
CA GLU A 213 48.34 0.29 -40.89
C GLU A 213 46.95 -0.33 -40.72
N VAL A 214 46.30 0.00 -39.61
CA VAL A 214 44.88 -0.27 -39.39
C VAL A 214 44.18 1.07 -39.28
N ARG A 215 43.07 1.25 -39.98
CA ARG A 215 42.19 2.40 -39.84
C ARG A 215 40.83 1.92 -39.38
N LEU A 216 40.48 2.25 -38.14
CA LEU A 216 39.16 2.01 -37.60
C LEU A 216 38.34 3.28 -37.75
N LYS A 217 37.29 3.23 -38.57
CA LYS A 217 36.42 4.38 -38.87
C LYS A 217 35.05 4.12 -38.29
N LEU A 218 34.55 5.05 -37.50
CA LEU A 218 33.19 5.00 -36.95
C LEU A 218 32.23 5.79 -37.84
N GLY A 219 31.03 5.23 -38.04
CA GLY A 219 30.11 5.79 -39.01
C GLY A 219 28.71 5.22 -38.99
N ARG A 220 28.04 5.46 -40.11
CA ARG A 220 26.68 5.08 -40.41
C ARG A 220 26.70 4.31 -41.72
N TYR A 221 25.79 3.38 -41.88
CA TYR A 221 25.67 2.60 -43.09
C TYR A 221 24.42 3.04 -43.84
N ARG A 222 24.57 3.54 -45.07
CA ARG A 222 23.44 4.01 -45.88
C ARG A 222 22.64 2.82 -46.39
N LEU A 223 21.67 2.40 -45.58
CA LEU A 223 20.75 1.32 -45.95
C LEU A 223 19.94 1.73 -47.20
N PRO A 224 19.88 0.87 -48.24
CA PRO A 224 18.91 1.06 -49.31
C PRO A 224 17.50 1.01 -48.73
N ALA A 225 16.57 1.77 -49.34
CA ALA A 225 15.22 1.92 -48.82
C ALA A 225 14.49 0.56 -48.74
N ALA A 226 14.28 0.08 -47.52
CA ALA A 226 13.54 -1.12 -47.13
C ALA A 226 13.91 -2.42 -47.90
N PRO A 227 14.84 -3.24 -47.40
CA PRO A 227 14.98 -4.62 -47.84
C PRO A 227 13.68 -5.40 -47.58
N SER A 228 13.18 -6.10 -48.60
CA SER A 228 11.89 -6.81 -48.57
C SER A 228 11.90 -8.13 -47.78
N GLU A 229 13.04 -8.53 -47.23
CA GLU A 229 13.18 -9.73 -46.40
C GLU A 229 13.34 -9.34 -44.93
N THR A 230 12.61 -10.03 -44.06
CA THR A 230 12.67 -9.88 -42.60
C THR A 230 14.10 -10.09 -42.12
N TRP A 231 14.78 -9.03 -41.69
CA TRP A 231 16.16 -9.09 -41.19
C TRP A 231 16.25 -10.10 -40.03
N PRO A 232 17.02 -11.21 -40.12
CA PRO A 232 17.28 -12.06 -38.97
C PRO A 232 17.78 -11.26 -37.75
N THR A 233 16.96 -11.20 -36.70
CA THR A 233 17.21 -10.38 -35.52
C THR A 233 18.39 -10.94 -34.70
N GLY A 234 19.25 -10.05 -34.18
CA GLY A 234 20.08 -10.37 -33.01
C GLY A 234 21.57 -10.59 -33.21
N LYS A 235 22.15 -10.26 -34.38
CA LYS A 235 23.61 -10.36 -34.58
C LYS A 235 24.17 -9.15 -35.30
N ILE A 236 25.33 -8.69 -34.83
CA ILE A 236 26.25 -7.84 -35.57
C ILE A 236 26.52 -8.48 -36.92
N ARG A 237 26.48 -7.69 -37.99
CA ARG A 237 26.63 -8.18 -39.36
C ARG A 237 27.79 -7.54 -40.07
N LEU A 238 28.50 -8.35 -40.84
CA LEU A 238 29.33 -7.83 -41.93
C LEU A 238 28.42 -7.30 -43.05
N MET A 239 28.87 -6.22 -43.67
CA MET A 239 28.21 -5.58 -44.80
C MET A 239 29.15 -5.62 -46.01
N ASP A 240 28.70 -6.23 -47.10
CA ASP A 240 29.53 -6.50 -48.28
C ASP A 240 29.90 -5.23 -49.07
N GLN A 241 29.06 -4.18 -49.01
CA GLN A 241 29.24 -2.95 -49.79
C GLN A 241 29.81 -1.82 -48.92
N THR A 242 31.12 -1.86 -48.67
CA THR A 242 31.82 -0.84 -47.86
C THR A 242 31.73 0.59 -48.40
N GLU A 243 31.38 0.78 -49.68
CA GLU A 243 31.11 2.09 -50.30
C GLU A 243 29.86 2.79 -49.74
N GLN A 244 28.96 2.08 -49.08
CA GLN A 244 27.77 2.64 -48.41
C GLN A 244 28.06 3.14 -46.98
N PHE A 245 29.32 3.06 -46.53
CA PHE A 245 29.74 3.59 -45.24
C PHE A 245 29.97 5.11 -45.30
N GLU A 246 29.28 5.85 -44.43
CA GLU A 246 29.44 7.29 -44.25
C GLU A 246 30.03 7.54 -42.85
N SER A 247 31.20 8.20 -42.75
CA SER A 247 31.80 8.54 -41.46
C SER A 247 30.85 9.40 -40.61
N ALA A 248 30.80 9.13 -39.29
CA ALA A 248 29.92 9.86 -38.39
C ALA A 248 30.34 11.32 -38.28
N LYS A 249 29.36 12.22 -38.18
CA LYS A 249 29.60 13.63 -37.87
C LYS A 249 29.75 13.79 -36.35
N ASN A 250 30.60 14.72 -35.91
CA ASN A 250 30.81 15.00 -34.48
C ASN A 250 29.46 15.20 -33.75
N GLY A 251 29.25 14.48 -32.65
CA GLY A 251 28.03 14.53 -31.85
C GLY A 251 26.87 13.64 -32.34
N GLN A 252 27.08 12.81 -33.37
CA GLN A 252 26.15 11.75 -33.76
C GLN A 252 26.67 10.38 -33.32
N ALA A 253 25.79 9.51 -32.82
CA ALA A 253 26.18 8.14 -32.53
C ALA A 253 26.45 7.36 -33.84
N PRO A 254 27.62 6.69 -33.95
CA PRO A 254 27.90 5.75 -35.03
C PRO A 254 27.21 4.40 -34.74
N TYR A 255 26.67 3.74 -35.77
CA TYR A 255 26.09 2.39 -35.67
C TYR A 255 26.75 1.40 -36.64
N ALA A 256 27.87 1.81 -37.25
CA ALA A 256 28.71 0.96 -38.08
C ALA A 256 30.19 1.27 -37.81
N VAL A 257 31.03 0.25 -37.95
CA VAL A 257 32.48 0.35 -37.89
C VAL A 257 33.08 -0.21 -39.16
N LEU A 258 33.94 0.56 -39.81
CA LEU A 258 34.71 0.14 -40.98
C LEU A 258 36.16 -0.10 -40.54
N VAL A 259 36.63 -1.34 -40.70
CA VAL A 259 38.03 -1.72 -40.51
C VAL A 259 38.70 -1.76 -41.87
N GLU A 260 39.66 -0.87 -42.09
CA GLU A 260 40.51 -0.81 -43.26
C GLU A 260 41.94 -1.21 -42.85
N ALA A 261 42.34 -2.42 -43.21
CA ALA A 261 43.66 -2.97 -42.91
C ALA A 261 44.55 -2.92 -44.16
N ILE A 262 45.71 -2.30 -44.06
CA ILE A 262 46.66 -2.11 -45.17
C ILE A 262 47.87 -3.00 -44.93
N PHE A 263 48.12 -3.92 -45.86
CA PHE A 263 49.20 -4.89 -45.81
C PHE A 263 50.24 -4.63 -46.90
N GLN A 264 51.51 -4.88 -46.59
CA GLN A 264 52.63 -4.87 -47.53
C GLN A 264 52.91 -6.29 -48.00
N THR A 265 53.04 -6.53 -49.32
CA THR A 265 53.62 -7.78 -49.82
C THR A 265 55.12 -7.79 -49.62
N LYS A 266 55.69 -8.86 -49.04
CA LYS A 266 57.14 -9.08 -49.03
C LYS A 266 57.63 -9.23 -50.49
N PRO A 267 58.72 -8.55 -50.89
CA PRO A 267 59.24 -8.64 -52.25
C PRO A 267 59.72 -10.07 -52.55
N LYS A 268 59.18 -10.66 -53.62
CA LYS A 268 59.44 -12.04 -54.02
C LYS A 268 60.38 -12.03 -55.23
N ASN A 269 61.67 -12.28 -54.99
CA ASN A 269 62.78 -12.34 -55.96
C ASN A 269 62.92 -11.13 -56.92
N ASN A 270 63.84 -10.21 -56.61
CA ASN A 270 64.32 -9.11 -57.49
C ASN A 270 63.28 -8.14 -58.08
N SER A 271 62.02 -8.20 -57.65
CA SER A 271 61.03 -7.15 -57.92
C SER A 271 61.02 -6.14 -56.77
N ASP A 272 61.54 -4.93 -57.03
CA ASP A 272 61.50 -3.80 -56.08
C ASP A 272 60.09 -3.21 -55.88
N GLN A 273 59.08 -3.70 -56.62
CA GLN A 273 57.71 -3.21 -56.46
C GLN A 273 57.04 -3.79 -55.21
N ILE A 274 57.10 -3.00 -54.14
CA ILE A 274 56.24 -3.14 -52.96
C ILE A 274 54.78 -2.91 -53.39
N GLN A 275 53.95 -3.95 -53.32
CA GLN A 275 52.50 -3.81 -53.49
C GLN A 275 51.82 -3.70 -52.12
N THR A 276 50.87 -2.77 -52.02
CA THR A 276 50.01 -2.61 -50.84
C THR A 276 48.62 -3.20 -51.12
N VAL A 277 48.17 -4.11 -50.26
CA VAL A 277 46.84 -4.72 -50.33
C VAL A 277 45.99 -4.13 -49.22
N SER A 278 44.91 -3.44 -49.57
CA SER A 278 43.93 -2.94 -48.60
C SER A 278 42.74 -3.91 -48.52
N LYS A 279 42.47 -4.43 -47.32
CA LYS A 279 41.23 -5.14 -47.00
C LYS A 279 40.29 -4.20 -46.24
N LYS A 280 39.02 -4.17 -46.65
CA LYS A 280 38.01 -3.28 -46.05
C LYS A 280 36.77 -4.09 -45.70
N HIS A 281 36.38 -4.07 -44.44
CA HIS A 281 35.17 -4.73 -43.96
C HIS A 281 34.39 -3.80 -43.04
N CYS A 282 33.11 -3.62 -43.33
CA CYS A 282 32.19 -2.86 -42.49
C CYS A 282 31.37 -3.83 -41.65
N ALA A 283 31.25 -3.57 -40.35
CA ALA A 283 30.32 -4.26 -39.47
C ALA A 283 29.26 -3.30 -38.93
N LEU A 284 27.99 -3.73 -38.94
CA LEU A 284 26.84 -2.96 -38.48
C LEU A 284 26.45 -3.41 -37.07
N ILE A 285 26.36 -2.44 -36.16
CA ILE A 285 26.03 -2.61 -34.74
C ILE A 285 24.52 -2.43 -34.59
N ALA A 286 23.78 -3.54 -34.67
CA ALA A 286 22.35 -3.56 -34.40
C ALA A 286 21.94 -4.85 -33.69
N ALA A 287 21.29 -4.68 -32.54
CA ALA A 287 20.45 -5.68 -31.92
C ALA A 287 18.97 -5.30 -32.20
N PRO A 288 18.03 -6.27 -32.21
CA PRO A 288 16.62 -5.95 -32.13
C PRO A 288 16.32 -5.20 -30.83
N PRO A 289 15.23 -4.43 -30.76
CA PRO A 289 14.69 -4.00 -29.47
C PRO A 289 14.50 -5.22 -28.58
N GLN A 290 15.06 -5.18 -27.36
CA GLN A 290 14.83 -6.23 -26.37
C GLN A 290 13.34 -6.18 -25.97
N PRO A 291 12.68 -7.34 -25.74
CA PRO A 291 11.27 -7.36 -25.38
C PRO A 291 11.02 -6.48 -24.13
N PRO A 292 9.83 -5.86 -24.02
CA PRO A 292 9.50 -5.04 -22.85
C PRO A 292 9.54 -5.89 -21.58
N VAL A 293 9.94 -5.27 -20.46
CA VAL A 293 9.89 -5.94 -19.16
C VAL A 293 8.43 -6.10 -18.74
N LYS A 294 8.03 -7.34 -18.40
CA LYS A 294 6.66 -7.64 -17.98
C LYS A 294 6.26 -6.79 -16.79
N SER A 295 5.29 -5.91 -17.00
CA SER A 295 4.89 -4.90 -16.04
C SER A 295 3.38 -4.72 -16.01
N THR A 296 2.88 -4.12 -14.93
CA THR A 296 1.48 -3.72 -14.83
C THR A 296 1.35 -2.33 -14.21
N LEU A 297 0.40 -1.57 -14.77
CA LEU A 297 -0.15 -0.35 -14.20
C LEU A 297 -1.47 -0.74 -13.51
N VAL A 298 -1.57 -0.47 -12.21
CA VAL A 298 -2.73 -0.84 -11.39
C VAL A 298 -3.57 0.39 -11.06
N MET A 299 -4.89 0.27 -11.19
CA MET A 299 -5.86 1.24 -10.65
C MET A 299 -6.69 0.54 -9.59
N ASN A 300 -6.66 1.04 -8.37
CA ASN A 300 -7.25 0.39 -7.21
C ASN A 300 -8.28 1.29 -6.51
N PHE A 301 -9.43 0.69 -6.19
CA PHE A 301 -10.61 1.31 -5.63
C PHE A 301 -11.05 0.50 -4.40
N PRO A 302 -10.33 0.60 -3.27
CA PRO A 302 -10.59 -0.20 -2.07
C PRO A 302 -11.96 0.13 -1.44
N ASP A 303 -12.39 1.38 -1.59
CA ASP A 303 -13.67 1.88 -1.07
C ASP A 303 -14.80 1.78 -2.12
N GLY A 304 -14.48 1.41 -3.37
CA GLY A 304 -15.40 1.27 -4.51
C GLY A 304 -15.13 2.24 -5.66
N THR A 305 -15.62 1.92 -6.87
CA THR A 305 -15.52 2.80 -8.06
C THR A 305 -16.72 3.73 -8.18
N PRO A 306 -16.54 5.05 -8.24
CA PRO A 306 -17.56 6.00 -8.67
C PRO A 306 -18.06 5.73 -10.10
N PRO A 307 -19.32 6.03 -10.49
CA PRO A 307 -19.84 5.71 -11.82
C PRO A 307 -19.09 6.39 -12.96
N VAL A 308 -18.61 7.62 -12.70
CA VAL A 308 -17.85 8.43 -13.65
C VAL A 308 -16.46 7.85 -13.95
N LEU A 309 -16.02 6.83 -13.21
CA LEU A 309 -14.77 6.11 -13.41
C LEU A 309 -15.07 4.63 -13.69
N ASP A 310 -15.27 4.32 -14.96
CA ASP A 310 -15.58 2.97 -15.44
C ASP A 310 -14.58 2.44 -16.50
N CYS A 311 -13.60 3.26 -16.91
CA CYS A 311 -12.45 2.89 -17.74
C CYS A 311 -11.23 3.76 -17.39
N ALA A 312 -10.02 3.35 -17.81
CA ALA A 312 -8.78 4.10 -17.51
C ALA A 312 -8.73 5.46 -18.24
N MET A 313 -9.37 5.58 -19.40
CA MET A 313 -9.54 6.84 -20.11
C MET A 313 -10.32 7.88 -19.27
N ALA A 314 -11.24 7.45 -18.41
CA ALA A 314 -11.99 8.36 -17.55
C ALA A 314 -11.10 9.08 -16.52
N LEU A 315 -10.00 8.45 -16.06
CA LEU A 315 -9.02 9.12 -15.18
C LEU A 315 -8.30 10.27 -15.91
N LEU A 316 -8.18 10.17 -17.24
CA LEU A 316 -7.67 11.25 -18.09
C LEU A 316 -8.77 12.29 -18.38
N THR A 317 -9.98 11.89 -18.74
CA THR A 317 -10.97 12.82 -19.33
C THR A 317 -11.97 13.43 -18.35
N THR A 318 -12.16 12.87 -17.15
CA THR A 318 -13.17 13.34 -16.18
C THR A 318 -12.78 14.70 -15.58
N PRO A 319 -13.56 15.78 -15.82
CA PRO A 319 -13.28 17.12 -15.27
C PRO A 319 -13.28 17.18 -13.74
N GLY A 320 -13.92 16.20 -13.10
CA GLY A 320 -13.93 16.03 -11.65
C GLY A 320 -12.56 15.72 -11.05
N LEU A 321 -11.59 15.15 -11.79
CA LEU A 321 -10.23 14.85 -11.28
C LEU A 321 -9.29 16.08 -11.36
N SER A 322 -9.83 17.26 -11.05
CA SER A 322 -9.15 18.55 -11.13
C SER A 322 -8.52 19.02 -9.81
N GLY A 323 -8.65 18.25 -8.73
CA GLY A 323 -7.94 18.53 -7.48
C GLY A 323 -6.42 18.48 -7.67
N ASN A 324 -5.73 19.50 -7.17
CA ASN A 324 -4.26 19.59 -7.23
C ASN A 324 -3.62 18.81 -6.08
N GLY A 325 -2.56 18.06 -6.39
CA GLY A 325 -1.68 17.40 -5.44
C GLY A 325 -0.22 17.55 -5.84
N ASP A 326 0.68 17.09 -4.99
CA ASP A 326 2.13 17.30 -5.15
C ASP A 326 2.86 15.98 -5.40
N TRP A 327 3.84 16.02 -6.31
CA TRP A 327 4.80 14.94 -6.51
C TRP A 327 5.98 15.08 -5.55
N GLN A 328 6.23 14.00 -4.82
CA GLN A 328 7.39 13.81 -3.98
C GLN A 328 8.29 12.70 -4.55
N GLN A 329 9.58 12.77 -4.22
CA GLN A 329 10.58 11.76 -4.58
C GLN A 329 11.12 11.11 -3.31
N VAL A 330 11.31 9.80 -3.35
CA VAL A 330 11.89 9.05 -2.24
C VAL A 330 13.41 9.25 -2.20
N VAL A 331 13.98 9.58 -1.03
CA VAL A 331 15.41 9.85 -0.87
C VAL A 331 16.04 8.96 0.21
N GLY A 332 17.31 8.60 -0.01
CA GLY A 332 18.19 7.89 0.94
C GLY A 332 17.99 6.37 0.96
N ASN A 333 16.75 5.92 1.12
CA ASN A 333 16.37 4.51 1.15
C ASN A 333 14.89 4.33 0.76
N GLU A 334 14.35 3.13 0.90
CA GLU A 334 12.93 2.81 0.66
C GLU A 334 11.95 3.47 1.66
N VAL A 335 10.73 3.74 1.18
CA VAL A 335 9.62 4.31 1.96
C VAL A 335 8.33 3.50 1.71
N PRO A 336 7.63 3.00 2.74
CA PRO A 336 7.97 3.07 4.17
C PRO A 336 9.23 2.25 4.51
N GLY A 337 10.06 2.76 5.42
CA GLY A 337 11.33 2.15 5.78
C GLY A 337 12.34 3.15 6.36
N ARG A 338 13.54 3.20 5.74
CA ARG A 338 14.65 4.05 6.17
C ARG A 338 14.84 5.31 5.32
N GLY A 339 14.06 5.48 4.25
CA GLY A 339 14.12 6.67 3.41
C GLY A 339 13.32 7.82 3.99
N SER A 340 13.09 8.84 3.16
CA SER A 340 12.11 9.89 3.40
C SER A 340 11.51 10.38 2.09
N LEU A 341 10.37 11.09 2.14
CA LEU A 341 9.87 11.81 0.98
C LEU A 341 10.45 13.24 0.96
N SER A 342 10.82 13.71 -0.22
CA SER A 342 11.22 15.10 -0.47
C SER A 342 10.41 15.68 -1.63
N PRO A 343 10.39 17.01 -1.83
CA PRO A 343 9.94 17.58 -3.10
C PRO A 343 10.69 16.93 -4.28
N SER A 344 9.99 16.72 -5.39
CA SER A 344 10.59 16.13 -6.59
C SER A 344 11.75 16.97 -7.13
N LEU A 345 12.88 16.33 -7.44
CA LEU A 345 14.01 16.99 -8.12
C LEU A 345 13.70 17.37 -9.58
N GLN A 346 12.56 16.94 -10.12
CA GLN A 346 12.12 17.31 -11.47
C GLN A 346 11.27 18.59 -11.46
N PRO A 347 11.76 19.73 -11.99
CA PRO A 347 11.01 21.00 -11.97
C PRO A 347 9.76 21.00 -12.86
N VAL A 348 9.54 19.96 -13.66
CA VAL A 348 8.34 19.75 -14.50
C VAL A 348 7.20 19.08 -13.70
N LEU A 349 7.43 18.72 -12.43
CA LEU A 349 6.43 18.12 -11.54
C LEU A 349 6.02 19.05 -10.36
N PRO A 350 5.60 20.31 -10.60
CA PRO A 350 4.95 21.10 -9.56
C PRO A 350 3.55 20.55 -9.26
N GLY A 351 2.86 21.16 -8.29
CA GLY A 351 1.48 20.81 -7.94
C GLY A 351 0.57 20.79 -9.18
N MET A 352 -0.06 19.63 -9.43
CA MET A 352 -0.80 19.34 -10.66
C MET A 352 -2.08 18.55 -10.37
N SER A 353 -2.98 18.46 -11.35
CA SER A 353 -4.23 17.72 -11.18
C SER A 353 -3.99 16.21 -11.05
N ALA A 354 -4.89 15.50 -10.37
CA ALA A 354 -4.84 14.04 -10.32
C ALA A 354 -4.89 13.37 -11.71
N SER A 355 -5.54 14.04 -12.69
CA SER A 355 -5.55 13.61 -14.09
C SER A 355 -4.20 13.77 -14.79
N ASP A 356 -3.50 14.88 -14.55
CA ASP A 356 -2.15 15.11 -15.06
C ASP A 356 -1.14 14.16 -14.39
N ALA A 357 -1.26 13.93 -13.09
CA ALA A 357 -0.43 12.96 -12.37
C ALA A 357 -0.63 11.52 -12.91
N PHE A 358 -1.87 11.11 -13.20
CA PHE A 358 -2.12 9.85 -13.89
C PHE A 358 -1.49 9.81 -15.30
N SER A 359 -1.43 10.95 -16.00
CA SER A 359 -0.77 11.09 -17.30
C SER A 359 0.75 10.95 -17.22
N VAL A 360 1.38 11.50 -16.18
CA VAL A 360 2.82 11.33 -15.89
C VAL A 360 3.14 9.85 -15.63
N MET A 361 2.36 9.21 -14.76
CA MET A 361 2.50 7.79 -14.43
C MET A 361 2.29 6.89 -15.65
N LEU A 362 1.28 7.19 -16.48
CA LEU A 362 1.02 6.49 -17.74
C LEU A 362 2.21 6.64 -18.71
N TYR A 363 2.77 7.84 -18.84
CA TYR A 363 3.96 8.08 -19.68
C TYR A 363 5.17 7.25 -19.22
N HIS A 364 5.49 7.25 -17.92
CA HIS A 364 6.63 6.47 -17.43
C HIS A 364 6.43 4.96 -17.62
N TRP A 365 5.20 4.44 -17.46
CA TRP A 365 4.89 3.05 -17.78
C TRP A 365 5.08 2.73 -19.28
N LEU A 366 4.58 3.60 -20.17
CA LEU A 366 4.70 3.45 -21.63
C LEU A 366 6.16 3.50 -22.10
N LYS A 367 6.97 4.43 -21.54
CA LYS A 367 8.41 4.53 -21.81
C LYS A 367 9.15 3.20 -21.54
N ARG A 368 8.69 2.39 -20.58
CA ARG A 368 9.23 1.05 -20.30
C ARG A 368 8.76 -0.05 -21.26
N GLN A 369 7.64 0.15 -21.96
CA GLN A 369 7.14 -0.80 -22.96
C GLN A 369 7.89 -0.68 -24.31
N GLY A 370 8.61 0.42 -24.52
CA GLY A 370 9.47 0.61 -25.68
C GLY A 370 8.72 0.92 -26.99
N PRO A 371 9.39 0.80 -28.14
CA PRO A 371 8.90 1.34 -29.42
C PRO A 371 7.86 0.46 -30.11
N THR A 372 7.46 -0.66 -29.50
CA THR A 372 6.52 -1.62 -30.08
C THR A 372 5.07 -1.32 -29.76
N VAL A 373 4.78 -0.37 -28.85
CA VAL A 373 3.41 -0.04 -28.42
C VAL A 373 2.56 0.43 -29.60
N ASN A 374 1.43 -0.24 -29.82
CA ASN A 374 0.44 0.16 -30.81
C ASN A 374 -0.54 1.16 -30.18
N GLU A 375 -0.61 2.36 -30.75
CA GLU A 375 -1.48 3.46 -30.32
C GLU A 375 -2.96 3.07 -30.25
N GLN A 376 -3.45 2.27 -31.21
CA GLN A 376 -4.85 1.82 -31.26
C GLN A 376 -5.14 0.75 -30.19
N GLN A 377 -4.20 -0.17 -29.95
CA GLN A 377 -4.35 -1.18 -28.89
C GLN A 377 -4.33 -0.54 -27.50
N LEU A 378 -3.42 0.42 -27.26
CA LEU A 378 -3.42 1.22 -26.05
C LEU A 378 -4.75 1.97 -25.87
N TYR A 379 -5.23 2.64 -26.91
CA TYR A 379 -6.49 3.38 -26.83
C TYR A 379 -7.69 2.46 -26.55
N ALA A 380 -7.74 1.28 -27.17
CA ALA A 380 -8.75 0.26 -26.89
C ALA A 380 -8.69 -0.23 -25.42
N LEU A 381 -7.48 -0.53 -24.93
CA LEU A 381 -7.24 -0.97 -23.55
C LEU A 381 -7.65 0.11 -22.53
N LEU A 382 -7.35 1.38 -22.80
CA LEU A 382 -7.72 2.50 -21.93
C LEU A 382 -9.23 2.76 -21.90
N ASN A 383 -9.94 2.58 -23.02
CA ASN A 383 -11.40 2.78 -23.11
C ASN A 383 -12.23 1.56 -22.68
N ALA A 384 -11.62 0.39 -22.52
CA ALA A 384 -12.30 -0.82 -22.11
C ALA A 384 -12.95 -0.66 -20.72
N LYS A 385 -14.25 -0.97 -20.65
CA LYS A 385 -15.05 -0.84 -19.43
C LYS A 385 -14.70 -1.93 -18.41
N TRP A 386 -14.57 -1.56 -17.14
CA TRP A 386 -14.19 -2.46 -16.04
C TRP A 386 -15.28 -3.44 -15.60
N ASN A 387 -16.46 -3.38 -16.22
CA ASN A 387 -17.64 -4.17 -15.84
C ASN A 387 -17.80 -5.45 -16.68
N SER A 388 -16.85 -5.76 -17.58
CA SER A 388 -17.02 -6.74 -18.67
C SER A 388 -16.22 -8.04 -18.52
N SER A 389 -15.62 -8.31 -17.36
CA SER A 389 -14.69 -9.42 -17.13
C SER A 389 -15.34 -10.62 -16.44
N ALA A 390 -15.62 -11.68 -17.20
CA ALA A 390 -16.12 -12.97 -16.70
C ALA A 390 -15.18 -13.71 -15.72
N SER A 391 -13.94 -13.24 -15.57
CA SER A 391 -12.92 -13.77 -14.67
C SER A 391 -13.17 -13.53 -13.17
N LEU A 392 -14.17 -12.69 -12.82
CA LEU A 392 -14.53 -12.37 -11.43
C LEU A 392 -14.89 -13.61 -10.55
N MET A 393 -15.31 -14.73 -11.15
CA MET A 393 -15.86 -15.87 -10.39
C MET A 393 -14.85 -16.89 -9.86
N LYS A 394 -13.64 -17.03 -10.43
CA LYS A 394 -12.77 -18.20 -10.12
C LYS A 394 -11.98 -18.13 -8.82
N TYR A 395 -11.91 -16.97 -8.16
CA TYR A 395 -11.11 -16.77 -6.93
C TYR A 395 -11.89 -16.15 -5.77
N GLN A 396 -13.22 -16.11 -5.85
CA GLN A 396 -14.04 -16.01 -4.64
C GLN A 396 -13.84 -17.33 -3.87
N ARG A 397 -12.95 -17.32 -2.87
CA ARG A 397 -13.11 -18.22 -1.72
C ARG A 397 -14.52 -17.96 -1.22
N GLU A 398 -15.33 -19.02 -1.07
CA GLU A 398 -16.66 -18.88 -0.48
C GLU A 398 -16.51 -18.12 0.86
N PRO A 399 -17.32 -17.08 1.10
CA PRO A 399 -17.26 -16.35 2.36
C PRO A 399 -17.47 -17.34 3.49
N VAL A 400 -16.60 -17.29 4.51
CA VAL A 400 -16.70 -18.19 5.65
C VAL A 400 -18.05 -17.92 6.33
N ASN A 401 -18.95 -18.92 6.24
CA ASN A 401 -20.37 -18.82 6.55
C ASN A 401 -20.69 -17.93 7.78
N GLY A 402 -21.51 -16.90 7.58
CA GLY A 402 -22.25 -16.25 8.68
C GLY A 402 -22.45 -14.74 8.63
N ASP A 403 -21.59 -13.98 7.95
CA ASP A 403 -21.56 -12.50 8.08
C ASP A 403 -22.02 -11.74 6.80
N GLU A 404 -22.69 -12.43 5.87
CA GLU A 404 -23.10 -11.89 4.55
C GLU A 404 -24.13 -10.74 4.59
N GLY A 405 -24.73 -10.45 5.74
CA GLY A 405 -25.79 -9.45 5.88
C GLY A 405 -25.33 -8.02 6.16
N ASN A 406 -24.10 -7.80 6.66
CA ASN A 406 -23.74 -6.50 7.24
C ASN A 406 -22.72 -5.76 6.36
N ALA A 407 -23.21 -4.81 5.57
CA ALA A 407 -22.39 -3.92 4.76
C ALA A 407 -21.30 -3.22 5.60
N THR A 408 -20.03 -3.51 5.33
CA THR A 408 -18.90 -2.89 6.03
C THR A 408 -18.74 -1.43 5.59
N PRO A 409 -18.72 -0.46 6.53
CA PRO A 409 -18.51 0.95 6.21
C PRO A 409 -17.20 1.19 5.45
N ASN A 410 -17.28 1.90 4.32
CA ASN A 410 -16.15 2.33 3.47
C ASN A 410 -15.78 3.80 3.68
N SER A 411 -16.49 4.50 4.58
CA SER A 411 -16.29 5.90 4.92
C SER A 411 -16.52 6.12 6.42
N CYS A 412 -16.13 7.30 6.91
CA CYS A 412 -16.53 7.77 8.23
C CYS A 412 -16.73 9.29 8.22
N LEU A 413 -17.55 9.77 9.15
CA LEU A 413 -17.79 11.18 9.41
C LEU A 413 -16.57 11.77 10.11
N ALA A 414 -15.67 12.36 9.33
CA ALA A 414 -14.44 12.98 9.82
C ALA A 414 -14.17 14.30 9.11
N ILE A 415 -13.62 15.27 9.84
CA ILE A 415 -13.16 16.54 9.28
C ILE A 415 -11.73 16.35 8.80
N ASP A 416 -11.47 16.56 7.49
CA ASP A 416 -10.10 16.59 7.00
C ASP A 416 -9.46 17.96 7.31
N THR A 417 -8.79 18.01 8.46
CA THR A 417 -8.12 19.21 8.99
C THR A 417 -6.86 19.63 8.22
N GLY A 418 -6.56 19.02 7.06
CA GLY A 418 -5.32 19.25 6.30
C GLY A 418 -4.08 18.67 6.98
N ALA A 419 -4.18 18.30 8.24
CA ALA A 419 -3.12 17.66 8.99
C ALA A 419 -2.86 16.21 8.50
N ARG A 420 -3.83 15.53 7.85
CA ARG A 420 -3.57 14.28 7.09
C ARG A 420 -2.61 14.51 5.90
N GLN A 421 -2.77 15.61 5.18
CA GLN A 421 -1.83 16.01 4.13
C GLN A 421 -0.47 16.33 4.73
N TYR A 422 -0.43 17.00 5.89
CA TYR A 422 0.80 17.23 6.64
C TYR A 422 1.49 15.91 7.08
N ALA A 423 0.74 14.90 7.49
CA ALA A 423 1.24 13.55 7.81
C ALA A 423 2.01 12.94 6.64
N ILE A 424 1.29 12.80 5.52
CA ILE A 424 1.72 12.07 4.34
C ILE A 424 2.85 12.80 3.64
N LEU A 425 2.84 14.15 3.64
CA LEU A 425 3.84 14.95 2.92
C LEU A 425 5.02 15.42 3.78
N ASN A 426 4.82 15.69 5.08
CA ASN A 426 5.80 16.39 5.92
C ASN A 426 6.31 15.59 7.14
N GLN A 427 5.70 14.45 7.50
CA GLN A 427 6.12 13.61 8.64
C GLN A 427 6.78 12.29 8.22
N THR A 428 7.31 12.22 7.01
CA THR A 428 7.89 11.00 6.40
C THR A 428 9.39 10.81 6.67
N GLY A 429 9.91 11.35 7.77
CA GLY A 429 11.23 10.96 8.27
C GLY A 429 11.31 9.45 8.54
N PRO A 430 12.51 8.83 8.57
CA PRO A 430 12.67 7.39 8.77
C PRO A 430 11.92 6.86 9.98
N GLY A 431 10.99 5.93 9.79
CA GLY A 431 10.13 5.39 10.86
C GLY A 431 9.09 6.36 11.45
N GLY A 432 8.90 7.53 10.86
CA GLY A 432 7.92 8.53 11.28
C GLY A 432 6.46 8.13 11.00
N ILE A 433 5.53 8.81 11.67
CA ILE A 433 4.08 8.59 11.55
C ILE A 433 3.55 8.71 10.12
N GLY A 434 4.10 9.64 9.31
CA GLY A 434 3.79 9.75 7.89
C GLY A 434 4.12 8.49 7.08
N GLN A 435 5.20 7.77 7.43
CA GLN A 435 5.52 6.49 6.78
C GLN A 435 4.58 5.36 7.23
N THR A 436 4.15 5.37 8.49
CA THR A 436 3.14 4.42 8.98
C THR A 436 1.79 4.66 8.27
N ALA A 437 1.37 5.92 8.12
CA ALA A 437 0.19 6.29 7.36
C ALA A 437 0.30 5.85 5.89
N LEU A 438 1.46 6.04 5.25
CA LEU A 438 1.74 5.57 3.90
C LEU A 438 1.71 4.04 3.78
N SER A 439 2.28 3.32 4.75
CA SER A 439 2.24 1.86 4.79
C SER A 439 0.80 1.37 4.82
N LYS A 440 -0.02 1.89 5.74
CA LYS A 440 -1.47 1.64 5.82
C LYS A 440 -2.21 2.04 4.53
N ALA A 441 -1.70 3.03 3.80
CA ALA A 441 -2.25 3.46 2.51
C ALA A 441 -1.90 2.52 1.33
N PHE A 442 -0.99 1.57 1.47
CA PHE A 442 -0.74 0.50 0.45
C PHE A 442 -1.01 -0.92 0.98
N GLU A 443 -1.16 -1.07 2.29
CA GLU A 443 -1.65 -2.27 2.96
C GLU A 443 -3.15 -2.46 2.66
N ILE A 444 -3.44 -3.23 1.62
CA ILE A 444 -4.81 -3.65 1.31
C ILE A 444 -5.01 -5.02 1.93
N TYR A 445 -6.04 -5.11 2.77
CA TYR A 445 -6.56 -6.32 3.39
C TYR A 445 -6.70 -7.43 2.34
N SER A 446 -5.72 -8.32 2.30
CA SER A 446 -5.87 -9.59 1.59
C SER A 446 -7.08 -10.31 2.18
N GLY A 447 -7.86 -11.01 1.35
CA GLY A 447 -9.19 -11.52 1.72
C GLY A 447 -9.25 -12.48 2.93
N ALA A 448 -8.10 -12.85 3.51
CA ALA A 448 -8.02 -13.57 4.78
C ALA A 448 -8.16 -12.68 6.03
N ILE A 449 -7.93 -11.36 5.93
CA ILE A 449 -8.00 -10.39 7.04
C ILE A 449 -9.25 -9.50 6.93
N ALA A 450 -9.96 -9.53 5.79
CA ALA A 450 -11.22 -8.81 5.60
C ALA A 450 -12.35 -9.21 6.59
N SER A 451 -12.24 -10.38 7.23
CA SER A 451 -13.11 -10.83 8.32
C SER A 451 -12.84 -10.11 9.65
N SER A 452 -11.63 -9.60 9.87
CA SER A 452 -11.33 -8.69 10.99
C SER A 452 -11.51 -7.24 10.57
N SER A 453 -12.71 -6.74 10.86
CA SER A 453 -13.29 -5.40 10.62
C SER A 453 -12.51 -4.17 11.13
N GLN A 454 -11.19 -4.24 11.33
CA GLN A 454 -10.35 -3.09 11.68
C GLN A 454 -9.98 -2.25 10.45
N THR A 455 -10.97 -1.59 9.83
CA THR A 455 -10.69 -0.39 9.06
C THR A 455 -10.05 0.66 9.98
N ASN A 456 -8.97 1.31 9.54
CA ASN A 456 -8.22 2.30 10.32
C ASN A 456 -8.96 3.65 10.46
N PHE A 457 -10.27 3.62 10.72
CA PHE A 457 -11.06 4.82 11.04
C PHE A 457 -11.01 5.10 12.56
N PRO A 458 -11.09 6.39 12.98
CA PRO A 458 -11.21 6.73 14.39
C PRO A 458 -12.42 6.03 15.00
N GLN A 459 -12.24 5.35 16.14
CA GLN A 459 -13.34 4.58 16.77
C GLN A 459 -14.54 5.46 17.16
N ASN A 460 -14.32 6.77 17.31
CA ASN A 460 -15.32 7.78 17.61
C ASN A 460 -15.89 8.53 16.40
N ALA A 461 -15.47 8.19 15.17
CA ALA A 461 -16.12 8.70 13.96
C ALA A 461 -17.43 7.93 13.69
N LEU A 462 -18.45 8.61 13.16
CA LEU A 462 -19.67 7.91 12.73
C LEU A 462 -19.39 7.12 11.44
N PRO A 463 -19.85 5.86 11.33
CA PRO A 463 -19.61 5.04 10.14
C PRO A 463 -20.50 5.51 9.00
N LEU A 464 -19.91 5.68 7.82
CA LEU A 464 -20.58 6.13 6.61
C LEU A 464 -20.38 5.13 5.48
N PHE A 465 -21.26 5.22 4.51
CA PHE A 465 -21.32 4.35 3.37
C PHE A 465 -21.41 5.18 2.10
N VAL A 466 -20.49 4.97 1.17
CA VAL A 466 -20.61 5.50 -0.19
C VAL A 466 -21.08 4.39 -1.12
N ASP A 467 -22.20 4.65 -1.77
CA ASP A 467 -22.84 3.73 -2.69
C ASP A 467 -22.13 3.67 -4.06
N GLN A 468 -22.66 2.83 -4.95
CA GLN A 468 -22.14 2.69 -6.31
C GLN A 468 -22.28 3.97 -7.13
N ASP A 469 -23.22 4.86 -6.79
CA ASP A 469 -23.46 6.14 -7.45
C ASP A 469 -22.53 7.27 -6.95
N GLY A 470 -21.79 7.02 -5.87
CA GLY A 470 -20.90 7.98 -5.24
C GLY A 470 -21.60 8.94 -4.27
N ASN A 471 -22.82 8.64 -3.83
CA ASN A 471 -23.52 9.42 -2.80
C ASN A 471 -23.04 9.02 -1.40
N CYS A 472 -23.00 9.99 -0.49
CA CYS A 472 -22.79 9.72 0.93
C CYS A 472 -24.11 9.28 1.58
N ASN A 473 -24.07 8.15 2.26
CA ASN A 473 -25.16 7.61 3.05
C ASN A 473 -24.67 7.34 4.48
N LEU A 474 -25.57 7.49 5.45
CA LEU A 474 -25.34 6.97 6.80
C LEU A 474 -25.37 5.44 6.76
N SER A 475 -24.62 4.77 7.65
CA SER A 475 -24.67 3.31 7.67
C SER A 475 -26.10 2.81 7.85
N GLY A 476 -26.49 1.79 7.08
CA GLY A 476 -27.82 1.22 7.08
C GLY A 476 -28.96 2.12 6.55
N ARG A 477 -28.69 3.32 6.02
CA ARG A 477 -29.68 4.23 5.40
C ARG A 477 -29.38 4.44 3.91
N HIS A 478 -30.40 4.79 3.14
CA HIS A 478 -30.27 5.17 1.72
C HIS A 478 -30.01 6.68 1.50
N ASP A 479 -29.79 7.41 2.59
CA ASP A 479 -29.57 8.86 2.59
C ASP A 479 -28.56 9.26 3.68
N TYR A 480 -27.88 10.38 3.46
CA TYR A 480 -27.29 11.15 4.53
C TYR A 480 -28.20 12.33 4.86
N ASN A 481 -28.57 12.46 6.13
CA ASN A 481 -29.42 13.53 6.62
C ASN A 481 -28.67 14.31 7.70
N ASP A 482 -28.12 15.46 7.32
CA ASP A 482 -27.27 16.28 8.20
C ASP A 482 -27.99 16.70 9.49
N LYS A 483 -29.26 17.09 9.37
CA LYS A 483 -30.09 17.43 10.53
C LYS A 483 -30.26 16.24 11.46
N PHE A 484 -30.48 15.03 10.94
CA PHE A 484 -30.61 13.83 11.75
C PHE A 484 -29.30 13.49 12.50
N VAL A 485 -28.14 13.62 11.85
CA VAL A 485 -26.83 13.43 12.49
C VAL A 485 -26.63 14.44 13.60
N ASN A 486 -26.91 15.72 13.33
CA ASN A 486 -26.78 16.80 14.31
C ASN A 486 -27.76 16.64 15.48
N ASP A 487 -29.03 16.30 15.22
CA ASP A 487 -30.04 15.97 16.25
C ASP A 487 -29.59 14.80 17.13
N TYR A 488 -28.95 13.77 16.55
CA TYR A 488 -28.44 12.60 17.27
C TYR A 488 -27.21 12.94 18.13
N LEU A 489 -26.16 13.54 17.55
CA LEU A 489 -24.94 13.90 18.26
C LEU A 489 -25.23 14.87 19.41
N LYS A 490 -26.07 15.89 19.14
CA LYS A 490 -26.54 16.83 20.17
C LYS A 490 -27.30 16.10 21.28
N ALA A 491 -28.19 15.16 20.95
CA ALA A 491 -28.93 14.40 21.96
C ALA A 491 -28.02 13.54 22.86
N VAL A 492 -26.96 12.92 22.32
CA VAL A 492 -25.95 12.21 23.12
C VAL A 492 -25.15 13.18 24.00
N TYR A 493 -24.73 14.32 23.43
CA TYR A 493 -23.98 15.35 24.15
C TYR A 493 -24.78 15.98 25.31
N ASP A 494 -25.98 16.49 25.03
CA ASP A 494 -26.87 17.08 26.05
C ASP A 494 -27.18 16.08 27.18
N THR A 495 -27.33 14.79 26.85
CA THR A 495 -27.58 13.73 27.85
C THR A 495 -26.35 13.46 28.73
N ASN A 496 -25.14 13.54 28.17
CA ASN A 496 -23.89 13.42 28.92
C ASN A 496 -23.70 14.61 29.89
N ILE A 497 -23.97 15.83 29.43
CA ILE A 497 -23.93 17.04 30.28
C ILE A 497 -24.96 16.95 31.41
N ALA A 498 -26.23 16.63 31.10
CA ALA A 498 -27.27 16.46 32.10
C ALA A 498 -26.94 15.37 33.13
N ALA A 499 -26.22 14.31 32.74
CA ALA A 499 -25.70 13.29 33.65
C ALA A 499 -24.61 13.84 34.58
N ILE A 500 -23.62 14.56 34.05
CA ILE A 500 -22.52 15.14 34.83
C ILE A 500 -23.05 16.17 35.83
N GLU A 501 -23.97 17.03 35.39
CA GLU A 501 -24.68 18.00 36.24
C GLU A 501 -25.50 17.29 37.33
N SER A 502 -26.28 16.27 36.96
CA SER A 502 -27.05 15.48 37.92
C SER A 502 -26.17 14.83 39.00
N ALA A 503 -25.00 14.31 38.61
CA ALA A 503 -24.02 13.75 39.53
C ALA A 503 -23.36 14.82 40.40
N ALA A 504 -23.23 16.06 39.93
CA ALA A 504 -22.70 17.18 40.72
C ALA A 504 -23.73 17.66 41.76
N VAL A 505 -24.99 17.88 41.35
CA VAL A 505 -26.10 18.26 42.25
C VAL A 505 -26.30 17.19 43.32
N SER A 506 -26.31 15.90 42.95
CA SER A 506 -26.47 14.82 43.92
C SER A 506 -25.30 14.74 44.91
N ARG A 507 -24.06 15.01 44.50
CA ARG A 507 -22.91 15.13 45.42
C ARG A 507 -23.05 16.32 46.38
N MET A 508 -23.57 17.46 45.94
CA MET A 508 -23.86 18.60 46.82
C MET A 508 -24.93 18.25 47.87
N VAL A 509 -26.01 17.57 47.45
CA VAL A 509 -27.06 17.08 48.37
C VAL A 509 -26.52 16.05 49.37
N ILE A 510 -25.64 15.13 48.95
CA ILE A 510 -24.98 14.18 49.88
C ILE A 510 -24.16 14.95 50.91
N ALA A 511 -23.31 15.91 50.50
CA ALA A 511 -22.47 16.69 51.40
C ALA A 511 -23.32 17.46 52.42
N ARG A 512 -24.33 18.19 51.94
CA ARG A 512 -25.27 18.96 52.77
C ARG A 512 -26.03 18.07 53.76
N THR A 513 -26.70 17.02 53.28
CA THR A 513 -27.48 16.13 54.15
C THR A 513 -26.62 15.35 55.14
N SER A 514 -25.37 15.01 54.81
CA SER A 514 -24.43 14.37 55.75
C SER A 514 -23.99 15.31 56.87
N ALA A 515 -23.76 16.59 56.54
CA ALA A 515 -23.46 17.62 57.54
C ALA A 515 -24.67 17.89 58.46
N GLU A 516 -25.87 18.06 57.89
CA GLU A 516 -27.12 18.24 58.65
C GLU A 516 -27.42 17.01 59.52
N LEU A 517 -27.21 15.78 59.02
CA LEU A 517 -27.36 14.55 59.80
C LEU A 517 -26.41 14.48 61.00
N THR A 518 -25.15 14.88 60.82
CA THR A 518 -24.15 14.85 61.89
C THR A 518 -24.53 15.82 63.03
N GLN A 519 -24.98 17.03 62.68
CA GLN A 519 -25.50 18.00 63.66
C GLN A 519 -26.76 17.49 64.36
N LEU A 520 -27.69 16.89 63.61
CA LEU A 520 -28.95 16.37 64.13
C LEU A 520 -28.76 15.16 65.05
N GLU A 521 -27.82 14.26 64.73
CA GLU A 521 -27.49 13.12 65.59
C GLU A 521 -26.82 13.55 66.90
N GLN A 522 -25.98 14.60 66.87
CA GLN A 522 -25.47 15.23 68.09
C GLN A 522 -26.58 15.87 68.93
N LYS A 523 -27.52 16.60 68.29
CA LYS A 523 -28.68 17.21 68.97
C LYS A 523 -29.56 16.17 69.66
N ILE A 524 -29.99 15.13 68.93
CA ILE A 524 -30.78 14.01 69.48
C ILE A 524 -30.04 13.32 70.64
N TYR A 525 -28.71 13.15 70.55
CA TYR A 525 -27.91 12.54 71.61
C TYR A 525 -27.93 13.39 72.90
N ILE A 526 -27.72 14.71 72.77
CA ILE A 526 -27.78 15.66 73.90
C ILE A 526 -29.19 15.69 74.51
N GLU A 527 -30.24 15.78 73.69
CA GLU A 527 -31.64 15.79 74.15
C GLU A 527 -32.02 14.51 74.88
N LYS A 528 -31.51 13.34 74.44
CA LYS A 528 -31.69 12.06 75.15
C LYS A 528 -30.91 12.01 76.46
N GLN A 529 -29.72 12.62 76.55
CA GLN A 529 -29.01 12.78 77.83
C GLN A 529 -29.77 13.71 78.79
N GLU A 530 -30.33 14.83 78.29
CA GLU A 530 -31.18 15.72 79.09
C GLU A 530 -32.44 15.01 79.57
N LEU A 531 -33.15 14.30 78.70
CA LEU A 531 -34.34 13.51 79.05
C LEU A 531 -34.03 12.51 80.17
N ASN A 532 -32.94 11.75 80.04
CA ASN A 532 -32.49 10.83 81.09
C ASN A 532 -32.14 11.55 82.40
N SER A 533 -31.51 12.73 82.34
CA SER A 533 -31.21 13.56 83.51
C SER A 533 -32.48 14.06 84.21
N VAL A 534 -33.48 14.51 83.44
CA VAL A 534 -34.78 14.99 83.94
C VAL A 534 -35.61 13.84 84.54
N ILE A 535 -35.64 12.67 83.89
CA ILE A 535 -36.28 11.44 84.43
C ILE A 535 -35.60 11.03 85.75
N ASN A 536 -34.26 11.04 85.82
CA ASN A 536 -33.55 10.72 87.05
C ASN A 536 -33.83 11.73 88.18
N ARG A 537 -34.03 13.01 87.87
CA ARG A 537 -34.48 14.01 88.86
C ARG A 537 -35.90 13.73 89.35
N LEU A 538 -36.83 13.37 88.46
CA LEU A 538 -38.20 12.99 88.83
C LEU A 538 -38.23 11.75 89.74
N ASN A 539 -37.38 10.76 89.44
CA ASN A 539 -37.27 9.54 90.26
C ASN A 539 -36.69 9.85 91.65
N ARG A 540 -35.73 10.79 91.76
CA ARG A 540 -35.17 11.24 93.04
C ARG A 540 -36.16 12.09 93.85
N SER A 541 -36.90 13.01 93.23
CA SER A 541 -37.95 13.79 93.93
C SER A 541 -39.09 12.90 94.43
N GLY A 542 -39.29 11.73 93.83
CA GLY A 542 -40.19 10.69 94.33
C GLY A 542 -39.64 9.81 95.47
N GLN A 543 -38.33 9.83 95.76
CA GLN A 543 -37.69 8.98 96.78
C GLN A 543 -37.13 9.75 97.99
N GLU A 544 -36.66 10.98 97.83
CA GLU A 544 -35.97 11.74 98.89
C GLU A 544 -36.90 12.65 99.73
N HIS A 545 -37.88 12.08 100.44
CA HIS A 545 -38.61 12.79 101.52
C HIS A 545 -38.72 11.96 102.82
N PRO A 546 -37.64 11.84 103.62
CA PRO A 546 -37.77 11.45 105.02
C PRO A 546 -38.52 12.55 105.81
N PRO A 547 -39.39 12.20 106.76
CA PRO A 547 -40.24 13.16 107.46
C PRO A 547 -39.42 14.03 108.44
N GLY A 548 -39.09 15.25 108.00
CA GLY A 548 -38.66 16.35 108.85
C GLY A 548 -37.21 16.81 108.64
N LYS A 549 -37.06 17.97 107.96
CA LYS A 549 -36.44 19.17 108.58
C LYS A 549 -36.45 20.45 107.72
N ASN A 550 -36.70 20.39 106.42
CA ASN A 550 -36.72 21.56 105.54
C ASN A 550 -38.14 21.87 105.03
N GLY A 551 -38.52 23.15 105.07
CA GLY A 551 -39.91 23.62 104.96
C GLY A 551 -40.52 23.69 103.54
N THR A 552 -40.28 22.70 102.68
CA THR A 552 -40.94 22.59 101.37
C THR A 552 -42.38 22.12 101.56
N THR A 553 -43.36 22.84 101.01
CA THR A 553 -44.77 22.43 101.14
C THR A 553 -45.13 21.30 100.16
N PRO A 554 -46.05 20.37 100.50
CA PRO A 554 -46.43 19.28 99.59
C PRO A 554 -46.97 19.75 98.23
N ASN A 555 -47.67 20.89 98.20
CA ASN A 555 -48.18 21.51 96.97
C ASN A 555 -47.06 21.99 96.04
N GLU A 556 -45.90 22.37 96.59
CA GLU A 556 -44.76 22.88 95.84
C GLU A 556 -43.98 21.74 95.17
N VAL A 557 -43.82 20.61 95.87
CA VAL A 557 -43.28 19.37 95.30
C VAL A 557 -44.19 18.83 94.18
N ALA A 558 -45.51 18.87 94.38
CA ALA A 558 -46.48 18.51 93.34
C ALA A 558 -46.34 19.42 92.10
N ARG A 559 -46.23 20.74 92.30
CA ARG A 559 -46.03 21.72 91.20
C ARG A 559 -44.71 21.49 90.45
N GLN A 560 -43.61 21.21 91.15
CA GLN A 560 -42.32 20.87 90.54
C GLN A 560 -42.43 19.57 89.71
N ASN A 561 -43.08 18.54 90.23
CA ASN A 561 -43.27 17.28 89.50
C ASN A 561 -44.15 17.45 88.24
N THR A 562 -45.15 18.36 88.25
CA THR A 562 -45.92 18.70 87.04
C THR A 562 -45.05 19.38 85.98
N LEU A 563 -44.26 20.39 86.35
CA LEU A 563 -43.33 21.08 85.44
C LEU A 563 -42.25 20.14 84.87
N ILE A 564 -41.79 19.18 85.67
CA ILE A 564 -40.84 18.15 85.22
C ILE A 564 -41.49 17.21 84.19
N LYS A 565 -42.75 16.81 84.39
CA LYS A 565 -43.50 16.01 83.39
C LYS A 565 -43.73 16.78 82.09
N GLU A 566 -44.14 18.04 82.17
CA GLU A 566 -44.31 18.91 81.00
C GLU A 566 -42.99 19.06 80.21
N LYS A 567 -41.84 19.18 80.90
CA LYS A 567 -40.52 19.17 80.24
C LYS A 567 -40.20 17.80 79.61
N ILE A 568 -40.57 16.68 80.22
CA ILE A 568 -40.40 15.33 79.64
C ILE A 568 -41.23 15.19 78.36
N ASP A 569 -42.50 15.59 78.38
CA ASP A 569 -43.39 15.50 77.22
C ASP A 569 -42.91 16.40 76.07
N THR A 570 -42.43 17.60 76.41
CA THR A 570 -41.79 18.52 75.45
C THR A 570 -40.54 17.90 74.82
N LEU A 571 -39.63 17.34 75.63
CA LEU A 571 -38.42 16.68 75.12
C LEU A 571 -38.75 15.46 74.25
N ASN A 572 -39.73 14.65 74.64
CA ASN A 572 -40.19 13.51 73.83
C ASN A 572 -40.74 13.96 72.47
N SER A 573 -41.52 15.03 72.43
CA SER A 573 -42.06 15.62 71.19
C SER A 573 -40.96 16.15 70.26
N VAL A 574 -39.98 16.89 70.81
CA VAL A 574 -38.83 17.38 70.04
C VAL A 574 -37.98 16.23 69.50
N ILE A 575 -37.66 15.23 70.33
CA ILE A 575 -36.91 14.04 69.91
C ILE A 575 -37.66 13.29 68.80
N ALA A 576 -38.99 13.13 68.89
CA ALA A 576 -39.77 12.47 67.86
C ALA A 576 -39.71 13.23 66.51
N SER A 577 -39.84 14.56 66.53
CA SER A 577 -39.73 15.40 65.33
C SER A 577 -38.32 15.39 64.72
N ASP A 578 -37.28 15.42 65.56
CA ASP A 578 -35.89 15.31 65.10
C ASP A 578 -35.57 13.90 64.57
N GLU A 579 -36.14 12.84 65.14
CA GLU A 579 -36.00 11.48 64.62
C GLU A 579 -36.72 11.28 63.28
N GLU A 580 -37.89 11.91 63.09
CA GLU A 580 -38.57 12.00 61.79
C GLU A 580 -37.70 12.74 60.77
N LYS A 581 -37.19 13.94 61.10
CA LYS A 581 -36.28 14.72 60.26
C LYS A 581 -35.01 13.94 59.90
N ARG A 582 -34.43 13.19 60.85
CA ARG A 582 -33.28 12.30 60.63
C ARG A 582 -33.63 11.18 59.65
N SER A 583 -34.83 10.61 59.74
CA SER A 583 -35.29 9.58 58.81
C SER A 583 -35.44 10.13 57.38
N ALA A 584 -36.00 11.33 57.22
CA ALA A 584 -36.14 12.04 55.95
C ALA A 584 -34.76 12.34 55.34
N LEU A 585 -33.85 12.96 56.10
CA LEU A 585 -32.48 13.25 55.64
C LEU A 585 -31.71 11.99 55.23
N ARG A 586 -31.88 10.86 55.93
CA ARG A 586 -31.29 9.56 55.54
C ARG A 586 -31.89 9.04 54.23
N ALA A 587 -33.19 9.20 54.01
CA ALA A 587 -33.84 8.85 52.74
C ALA A 587 -33.35 9.72 51.57
N THR A 588 -33.28 11.05 51.77
CA THR A 588 -32.71 12.01 50.82
C THR A 588 -31.25 11.69 50.47
N ASN A 589 -30.40 11.42 51.46
CA ASN A 589 -29.00 11.06 51.24
C ASN A 589 -28.88 9.74 50.44
N LYS A 590 -29.67 8.71 50.78
CA LYS A 590 -29.73 7.45 50.02
C LYS A 590 -30.18 7.66 48.57
N LEU A 591 -31.17 8.53 48.33
CA LEU A 591 -31.65 8.87 46.99
C LEU A 591 -30.58 9.63 46.19
N ALA A 592 -29.87 10.56 46.81
CA ALA A 592 -28.75 11.28 46.19
C ALA A 592 -27.56 10.36 45.89
N GLN A 593 -27.24 9.39 46.75
CA GLN A 593 -26.25 8.36 46.47
C GLN A 593 -26.66 7.47 45.28
N GLN A 594 -27.93 7.09 45.19
CA GLN A 594 -28.47 6.34 44.05
C GLN A 594 -28.36 7.15 42.76
N THR A 595 -28.79 8.41 42.79
CA THR A 595 -28.75 9.33 41.64
C THR A 595 -27.32 9.58 41.17
N THR A 596 -26.35 9.72 42.09
CA THR A 596 -24.92 9.82 41.72
C THR A 596 -24.44 8.60 40.93
N ARG A 597 -24.87 7.39 41.33
CA ARG A 597 -24.49 6.14 40.65
C ARG A 597 -25.16 6.03 39.27
N THR A 598 -26.46 6.26 39.21
CA THR A 598 -27.26 6.28 37.97
C THR A 598 -26.71 7.31 36.98
N ALA A 599 -26.42 8.52 37.42
CA ALA A 599 -25.87 9.59 36.59
C ALA A 599 -24.45 9.27 36.08
N ASN A 600 -23.57 8.73 36.94
CA ASN A 600 -22.24 8.26 36.50
C ASN A 600 -22.33 7.10 35.48
N GLN A 601 -23.29 6.19 35.63
CA GLN A 601 -23.56 5.12 34.66
C GLN A 601 -23.96 5.73 33.30
N VAL A 602 -24.96 6.61 33.26
CA VAL A 602 -25.42 7.28 32.03
C VAL A 602 -24.31 8.11 31.38
N ALA A 603 -23.48 8.81 32.17
CA ALA A 603 -22.31 9.53 31.67
C ALA A 603 -21.28 8.57 31.03
N THR A 604 -21.17 7.34 31.52
CA THR A 604 -20.31 6.29 30.97
C THR A 604 -20.92 5.70 29.70
N SER A 605 -22.20 5.33 29.69
CA SER A 605 -22.91 4.79 28.52
C SER A 605 -22.92 5.78 27.33
N THR A 606 -23.12 7.07 27.59
CA THR A 606 -23.03 8.13 26.56
C THR A 606 -21.60 8.37 26.07
N TYR A 607 -20.61 8.28 26.96
CA TYR A 607 -19.20 8.33 26.58
C TYR A 607 -18.79 7.14 25.70
N GLU A 608 -19.14 5.90 26.08
CA GLU A 608 -18.83 4.69 25.32
C GLU A 608 -19.50 4.66 23.94
N LEU A 609 -20.77 5.10 23.86
CA LEU A 609 -21.51 5.23 22.60
C LEU A 609 -20.77 6.11 21.58
N CYS A 610 -20.10 7.16 22.06
CA CYS A 610 -19.30 8.04 21.21
C CYS A 610 -17.86 7.58 21.03
N ALA A 611 -17.16 7.11 22.07
CA ALA A 611 -15.80 6.58 21.97
C ALA A 611 -15.70 5.37 21.01
N HIS A 612 -16.80 4.64 20.83
CA HIS A 612 -16.92 3.49 19.95
C HIS A 612 -17.99 3.66 18.86
N SER A 613 -18.39 4.89 18.52
CA SER A 613 -19.42 5.18 17.51
C SER A 613 -19.23 4.44 16.19
N PHE A 614 -17.99 4.27 15.69
CA PHE A 614 -17.72 3.54 14.45
C PHE A 614 -18.19 2.08 14.53
N LYS A 615 -17.91 1.42 15.65
CA LYS A 615 -18.28 0.02 15.91
C LYS A 615 -19.74 -0.12 16.34
N VAL A 616 -20.23 0.78 17.18
CA VAL A 616 -21.57 0.70 17.80
C VAL A 616 -22.65 1.13 16.82
N CYS A 617 -22.36 2.00 15.85
CA CYS A 617 -23.31 2.45 14.83
C CYS A 617 -23.13 1.75 13.47
N LYS A 618 -22.28 0.70 13.40
CA LYS A 618 -21.91 0.06 12.13
C LYS A 618 -23.11 -0.51 11.35
N ASP A 619 -24.14 -1.01 12.05
CA ASP A 619 -25.35 -1.58 11.44
C ASP A 619 -26.48 -0.52 11.36
N GLY A 620 -26.14 0.76 11.53
CA GLY A 620 -26.97 1.94 11.28
C GLY A 620 -27.53 2.67 12.50
N ILE A 621 -28.05 3.89 12.27
CA ILE A 621 -28.72 4.73 13.28
C ILE A 621 -30.05 5.21 12.70
N TYR A 622 -31.13 5.05 13.45
CA TYR A 622 -32.48 5.34 12.99
C TYR A 622 -33.29 6.05 14.06
N LYS A 623 -34.25 6.88 13.65
CA LYS A 623 -35.17 7.54 14.58
C LYS A 623 -36.33 6.59 14.88
N ILE A 624 -36.64 6.40 16.15
CA ILE A 624 -37.86 5.71 16.58
C ILE A 624 -39.00 6.74 16.55
N ASP A 625 -40.13 6.35 15.95
CA ASP A 625 -41.26 7.25 15.78
C ASP A 625 -41.91 7.67 17.11
N LYS A 626 -42.72 8.72 17.07
CA LYS A 626 -43.44 9.22 18.26
C LYS A 626 -44.32 8.10 18.84
N PRO A 627 -44.43 7.99 20.19
CA PRO A 627 -44.10 9.04 21.18
C PRO A 627 -42.63 9.10 21.66
N TYR A 628 -41.80 8.11 21.36
CA TYR A 628 -40.63 7.80 22.21
C TYR A 628 -39.39 8.69 22.03
N SER A 629 -39.28 9.46 20.94
CA SER A 629 -38.18 10.43 20.70
C SER A 629 -36.76 9.85 20.90
N ALA A 630 -36.60 8.56 20.58
CA ALA A 630 -35.40 7.76 20.82
C ALA A 630 -34.71 7.36 19.50
N TYR A 631 -33.51 6.80 19.61
CA TYR A 631 -32.70 6.35 18.48
C TYR A 631 -32.44 4.85 18.57
N LEU A 632 -32.68 4.12 17.48
CA LEU A 632 -32.29 2.71 17.33
C LEU A 632 -30.88 2.66 16.73
N ILE A 633 -29.98 1.92 17.38
CA ILE A 633 -28.55 1.87 17.06
C ILE A 633 -28.13 0.42 16.78
N SER A 634 -27.51 0.21 15.62
CA SER A 634 -27.14 -1.09 15.03
C SER A 634 -28.21 -2.18 15.13
N LYS A 635 -29.48 -1.80 14.99
CA LYS A 635 -30.67 -2.66 15.16
C LYS A 635 -30.73 -3.44 16.50
N LYS A 636 -29.93 -3.06 17.51
CA LYS A 636 -29.69 -3.82 18.76
C LYS A 636 -29.92 -3.02 20.04
N PHE A 637 -29.63 -1.72 20.02
CA PHE A 637 -29.71 -0.86 21.20
C PHE A 637 -30.66 0.30 20.96
N ILE A 638 -31.42 0.70 21.97
CA ILE A 638 -32.23 1.91 21.99
C ILE A 638 -31.50 2.93 22.87
N PHE A 639 -31.15 4.08 22.27
CA PHE A 639 -30.72 5.27 23.00
C PHE A 639 -31.91 6.20 23.23
N THR A 640 -32.31 6.38 24.48
CA THR A 640 -33.39 7.28 24.90
C THR A 640 -32.77 8.53 25.55
N PRO A 641 -32.73 9.68 24.86
CA PRO A 641 -32.04 10.87 25.35
C PRO A 641 -32.78 11.51 26.53
N HIS A 642 -32.02 11.95 27.53
CA HIS A 642 -32.52 12.62 28.72
C HIS A 642 -31.65 13.84 29.03
N THR A 643 -32.11 15.01 28.57
CA THR A 643 -31.32 16.24 28.49
C THR A 643 -31.57 17.25 29.62
N GLN A 644 -32.45 16.91 30.58
CA GLN A 644 -32.73 17.73 31.76
C GLN A 644 -32.07 17.10 32.99
N PRO A 645 -31.22 17.80 33.74
CA PRO A 645 -30.63 17.28 34.97
C PRO A 645 -31.67 17.18 36.12
N VAL A 646 -31.25 16.61 37.26
CA VAL A 646 -32.00 16.74 38.53
C VAL A 646 -31.76 18.09 39.18
N ASP A 647 -32.81 18.63 39.79
CA ASP A 647 -32.74 19.84 40.60
C ASP A 647 -32.52 19.48 42.07
N GLU A 648 -31.90 20.35 42.86
CA GLU A 648 -31.76 20.13 44.32
C GLU A 648 -33.15 19.89 44.97
N SER A 649 -34.18 20.57 44.48
CA SER A 649 -35.56 20.42 44.98
C SER A 649 -36.18 19.03 44.77
N ASP A 650 -35.67 18.22 43.82
CA ASP A 650 -36.21 16.87 43.55
C ASP A 650 -35.88 15.88 44.67
N PHE A 651 -34.83 16.13 45.45
CA PHE A 651 -34.38 15.27 46.54
C PHE A 651 -35.16 15.44 47.85
N PHE A 652 -35.90 16.55 47.98
CA PHE A 652 -36.66 16.92 49.18
C PHE A 652 -38.17 16.69 49.06
N LYS A 653 -38.66 16.23 47.89
CA LYS A 653 -40.06 15.83 47.69
C LYS A 653 -40.36 14.52 48.42
N PRO A 654 -41.59 14.30 48.91
CA PRO A 654 -41.97 13.03 49.54
C PRO A 654 -41.70 11.84 48.61
N TYR A 655 -41.11 10.77 49.14
CA TYR A 655 -40.70 9.60 48.35
C TYR A 655 -41.87 8.93 47.59
N ALA A 656 -43.11 9.14 48.06
CA ALA A 656 -44.34 8.67 47.41
C ALA A 656 -44.81 9.53 46.23
N GLU A 657 -44.36 10.79 46.12
CA GLU A 657 -44.72 11.72 45.03
C GLU A 657 -43.73 11.67 43.85
N VAL A 658 -42.56 11.05 44.04
CA VAL A 658 -41.58 10.82 42.98
C VAL A 658 -42.11 9.74 42.03
N SER A 659 -42.95 10.15 41.08
CA SER A 659 -43.42 9.26 40.02
C SER A 659 -42.23 8.83 39.15
N THR A 660 -42.13 7.53 38.89
CA THR A 660 -41.04 6.93 38.09
C THR A 660 -40.90 7.53 36.70
N ASN A 661 -41.96 8.17 36.20
CA ASN A 661 -42.05 8.71 34.85
C ASN A 661 -41.56 10.17 34.75
N SER A 662 -41.39 10.89 35.86
CA SER A 662 -41.11 12.34 35.85
C SER A 662 -39.62 12.70 35.97
N LYS A 663 -38.82 11.93 36.70
CA LYS A 663 -37.37 12.16 36.90
C LYS A 663 -36.58 10.84 36.90
N PRO A 664 -36.24 10.27 35.71
CA PRO A 664 -35.62 8.94 35.59
C PRO A 664 -34.28 8.77 36.32
N TRP A 665 -33.51 9.85 36.48
CA TRP A 665 -32.26 9.90 37.26
C TRP A 665 -32.39 9.38 38.70
N LEU A 666 -33.57 9.52 39.30
CA LEU A 666 -33.87 9.07 40.66
C LEU A 666 -34.13 7.55 40.72
N VAL A 667 -34.36 6.89 39.58
CA VAL A 667 -34.67 5.46 39.48
C VAL A 667 -33.39 4.62 39.52
N LYS A 668 -33.43 3.50 40.25
CA LYS A 668 -32.31 2.58 40.37
C LYS A 668 -32.13 1.79 39.06
N GLY A 669 -30.93 1.84 38.48
CA GLY A 669 -30.61 1.10 37.25
C GLY A 669 -31.23 1.70 35.99
N PHE A 670 -31.65 2.97 36.05
CA PHE A 670 -31.94 3.74 34.84
C PHE A 670 -30.66 3.88 34.01
N ASP A 671 -30.76 3.57 32.73
CA ASP A 671 -29.74 3.81 31.72
C ASP A 671 -30.43 4.41 30.49
N VAL A 672 -29.69 5.19 29.71
CA VAL A 672 -30.16 5.79 28.47
C VAL A 672 -29.89 4.88 27.27
N VAL A 673 -28.96 3.92 27.37
CA VAL A 673 -28.72 2.90 26.35
C VAL A 673 -29.21 1.55 26.86
N THR A 674 -30.25 1.00 26.22
CA THR A 674 -30.83 -0.31 26.58
C THR A 674 -30.81 -1.27 25.40
N PRO A 675 -30.51 -2.57 25.58
CA PRO A 675 -30.75 -3.59 24.56
C PRO A 675 -32.23 -3.58 24.16
N ILE A 676 -32.53 -3.79 22.88
CA ILE A 676 -33.91 -3.72 22.34
C ILE A 676 -34.89 -4.68 23.07
N GLU A 677 -34.39 -5.85 23.49
CA GLU A 677 -35.16 -6.86 24.26
C GLU A 677 -35.57 -6.37 25.66
N ASN A 678 -34.77 -5.46 26.25
CA ASN A 678 -34.98 -4.89 27.58
C ASN A 678 -35.47 -3.44 27.52
N GLY A 679 -35.82 -2.95 26.33
CA GLY A 679 -36.25 -1.57 26.11
C GLY A 679 -37.62 -1.26 26.71
N PRO A 680 -37.98 0.03 26.86
CA PRO A 680 -39.30 0.44 27.33
C PRO A 680 -40.44 0.10 26.35
N VAL A 681 -40.11 -0.31 25.13
CA VAL A 681 -41.03 -0.69 24.05
C VAL A 681 -40.60 -2.06 23.55
N LYS A 682 -41.54 -3.01 23.48
CA LYS A 682 -41.24 -4.33 22.91
C LYS A 682 -40.96 -4.26 21.41
N PRO A 683 -40.11 -5.13 20.83
CA PRO A 683 -39.77 -5.08 19.41
C PRO A 683 -40.97 -5.09 18.46
N GLU A 684 -42.06 -5.80 18.80
CA GLU A 684 -43.25 -5.91 17.94
C GLU A 684 -44.08 -4.61 17.88
N ALA A 685 -43.94 -3.74 18.87
CA ALA A 685 -44.59 -2.43 18.94
C ALA A 685 -43.69 -1.28 18.45
N LEU A 686 -42.44 -1.57 18.09
CA LEU A 686 -41.49 -0.57 17.64
C LEU A 686 -41.72 -0.23 16.16
N VAL A 687 -42.03 1.04 15.89
CA VAL A 687 -42.10 1.59 14.53
C VAL A 687 -40.84 2.41 14.27
N VAL A 688 -40.17 2.10 13.16
CA VAL A 688 -38.92 2.73 12.71
C VAL A 688 -39.15 3.24 11.30
N GLU A 689 -39.14 4.57 11.14
CA GLU A 689 -39.36 5.26 9.87
C GLU A 689 -40.65 4.78 9.15
N GLY A 690 -41.72 4.64 9.92
CA GLY A 690 -43.04 4.20 9.43
C GLY A 690 -43.19 2.70 9.13
N LYS A 691 -42.17 1.86 9.40
CA LYS A 691 -42.23 0.39 9.25
C LYS A 691 -42.17 -0.31 10.60
N THR A 692 -42.74 -1.52 10.70
CA THR A 692 -42.54 -2.36 11.88
C THR A 692 -41.08 -2.80 11.99
N PHE A 693 -40.58 -3.03 13.20
CA PHE A 693 -39.21 -3.51 13.39
C PHE A 693 -38.92 -4.82 12.63
N ALA A 694 -39.90 -5.71 12.46
CA ALA A 694 -39.73 -6.95 11.69
C ALA A 694 -39.48 -6.70 10.19
N GLU A 695 -40.31 -5.86 9.55
CA GLU A 695 -40.14 -5.45 8.15
C GLU A 695 -38.83 -4.69 7.94
N PHE A 696 -38.46 -3.88 8.93
CA PHE A 696 -37.24 -3.07 8.93
C PHE A 696 -35.95 -3.89 9.18
N ALA A 697 -36.03 -4.93 10.02
CA ALA A 697 -34.95 -5.89 10.21
C ALA A 697 -34.73 -6.72 8.93
N ALA A 698 -35.82 -7.11 8.26
CA ALA A 698 -35.81 -7.86 6.99
C ALA A 698 -35.47 -7.01 5.75
N ALA A 699 -35.45 -5.68 5.85
CA ALA A 699 -35.03 -4.81 4.75
C ALA A 699 -33.54 -5.02 4.43
N ASN A 700 -33.25 -5.38 3.17
CA ASN A 700 -31.91 -5.68 2.68
C ASN A 700 -30.90 -4.58 3.01
N SER A 701 -29.69 -4.99 3.40
CA SER A 701 -28.53 -4.11 3.50
C SER A 701 -28.19 -3.46 2.17
N LEU A 702 -27.67 -2.23 2.22
CA LEU A 702 -27.20 -1.51 1.03
C LEU A 702 -26.12 -2.31 0.28
N GLN A 703 -26.26 -2.42 -1.03
CA GLN A 703 -25.23 -3.02 -1.88
C GLN A 703 -24.01 -2.10 -1.94
N ARG A 704 -22.92 -2.51 -1.29
CA ARG A 704 -21.65 -1.77 -1.29
C ARG A 704 -21.13 -1.60 -2.72
N ALA A 705 -20.44 -0.48 -2.96
CA ALA A 705 -19.50 -0.40 -4.06
C ALA A 705 -18.36 -1.41 -3.80
N ASN A 706 -18.35 -2.50 -4.57
CA ASN A 706 -17.37 -3.56 -4.41
C ASN A 706 -15.94 -3.04 -4.63
N THR A 707 -15.02 -3.48 -3.77
CA THR A 707 -13.57 -3.26 -3.95
C THR A 707 -13.17 -3.74 -5.33
N LYS A 708 -12.58 -2.85 -6.14
CA LYS A 708 -12.20 -3.14 -7.52
C LYS A 708 -10.74 -2.82 -7.74
N VAL A 709 -10.00 -3.78 -8.30
CA VAL A 709 -8.59 -3.63 -8.65
C VAL A 709 -8.45 -3.96 -10.14
N VAL A 710 -7.95 -3.01 -10.91
CA VAL A 710 -7.87 -3.07 -12.37
C VAL A 710 -6.40 -3.04 -12.78
N PHE A 711 -6.01 -3.93 -13.68
CA PHE A 711 -4.63 -4.11 -14.12
C PHE A 711 -4.54 -3.92 -15.64
N LEU A 712 -3.67 -3.00 -16.06
CA LEU A 712 -3.23 -2.88 -17.45
C LEU A 712 -1.85 -3.54 -17.52
N THR A 713 -1.78 -4.72 -18.13
CA THR A 713 -0.55 -5.51 -18.21
C THR A 713 0.15 -5.33 -19.57
N THR A 714 1.48 -5.50 -19.58
CA THR A 714 2.27 -5.61 -20.81
C THR A 714 1.69 -6.66 -21.77
N ASP A 715 1.33 -7.84 -21.27
CA ASP A 715 0.83 -8.94 -22.10
C ASP A 715 -0.50 -8.61 -22.81
N GLU A 716 -1.42 -7.91 -22.13
CA GLU A 716 -2.67 -7.44 -22.75
C GLU A 716 -2.42 -6.34 -23.79
N LEU A 717 -1.52 -5.40 -23.50
CA LEU A 717 -1.14 -4.30 -24.41
C LEU A 717 -0.58 -4.81 -25.75
N PHE A 718 0.12 -5.95 -25.74
CA PHE A 718 0.70 -6.59 -26.92
C PHE A 718 -0.12 -7.78 -27.46
N SER A 719 -1.30 -8.05 -26.90
CA SER A 719 -2.17 -9.13 -27.38
C SER A 719 -2.68 -8.85 -28.80
N SER A 720 -2.81 -9.89 -29.63
CA SER A 720 -3.34 -9.75 -31.01
C SER A 720 -4.87 -9.59 -31.07
N ASN A 721 -5.56 -9.82 -29.94
CA ASN A 721 -7.01 -9.72 -29.81
C ASN A 721 -7.42 -8.29 -29.37
N THR A 722 -8.71 -8.07 -29.10
CA THR A 722 -9.15 -6.84 -28.42
C THR A 722 -8.56 -6.81 -27.01
N PRO A 723 -7.63 -5.90 -26.68
CA PRO A 723 -6.94 -5.92 -25.38
C PRO A 723 -7.91 -5.55 -24.26
N ARG A 724 -7.84 -6.21 -23.11
CA ARG A 724 -8.77 -5.98 -21.99
C ARG A 724 -8.04 -5.83 -20.65
N PRO A 725 -8.49 -4.91 -19.79
CA PRO A 725 -7.98 -4.84 -18.43
C PRO A 725 -8.39 -6.09 -17.66
N MET A 726 -7.48 -6.62 -16.85
CA MET A 726 -7.83 -7.65 -15.87
C MET A 726 -8.45 -6.97 -14.65
N VAL A 727 -9.56 -7.49 -14.12
CA VAL A 727 -10.26 -6.92 -12.97
C VAL A 727 -10.44 -7.98 -11.90
N PHE A 728 -10.06 -7.64 -10.67
CA PHE A 728 -10.11 -8.51 -9.49
C PHE A 728 -10.66 -7.76 -8.27
N ASN A 729 -11.13 -8.51 -7.28
CA ASN A 729 -11.58 -7.98 -5.98
C ASN A 729 -10.49 -8.11 -4.90
N PHE A 730 -9.28 -8.54 -5.28
CA PHE A 730 -8.13 -8.68 -4.38
C PHE A 730 -6.92 -7.95 -4.95
N TYR A 731 -5.96 -7.65 -4.06
CA TYR A 731 -4.76 -6.90 -4.40
C TYR A 731 -3.49 -7.71 -4.12
N PRO A 732 -2.64 -7.99 -5.13
CA PRO A 732 -1.46 -8.85 -4.98
C PRO A 732 -0.20 -8.10 -4.55
N PHE A 733 -0.16 -6.77 -4.70
CA PHE A 733 1.05 -5.96 -4.49
C PHE A 733 1.15 -5.30 -3.10
N GLY A 734 0.49 -5.92 -2.11
CA GLY A 734 0.53 -5.46 -0.71
C GLY A 734 1.96 -5.46 -0.17
N ASN A 735 2.29 -4.47 0.67
CA ASN A 735 3.59 -4.30 1.33
C ASN A 735 4.80 -4.06 0.40
N ILE A 736 4.59 -3.82 -0.90
CA ILE A 736 5.65 -3.26 -1.76
C ILE A 736 5.99 -1.86 -1.26
N LYS A 737 7.29 -1.60 -1.07
CA LYS A 737 7.81 -0.28 -0.70
C LYS A 737 8.18 0.52 -1.95
N ILE A 738 8.23 1.84 -1.84
CA ILE A 738 8.69 2.75 -2.90
C ILE A 738 10.21 2.90 -2.76
N PRO A 739 11.04 2.45 -3.74
CA PRO A 739 12.49 2.58 -3.66
C PRO A 739 12.97 4.03 -3.76
N SER A 740 14.18 4.31 -3.25
CA SER A 740 14.81 5.62 -3.43
C SER A 740 14.93 5.98 -4.93
N GLY A 741 14.72 7.25 -5.25
CA GLY A 741 14.67 7.80 -6.61
C GLY A 741 13.29 7.71 -7.27
N GLN A 742 12.39 6.84 -6.80
CA GLN A 742 11.05 6.71 -7.35
C GLN A 742 10.08 7.76 -6.80
N LEU A 743 8.93 7.89 -7.45
CA LEU A 743 8.00 8.99 -7.22
C LEU A 743 6.74 8.54 -6.47
N PHE A 744 6.24 9.46 -5.65
CA PHE A 744 4.99 9.34 -4.92
C PHE A 744 4.17 10.62 -5.15
N TYR A 745 2.86 10.50 -5.28
CA TYR A 745 1.96 11.66 -5.40
C TYR A 745 0.74 11.49 -4.50
N TYR A 746 0.34 12.60 -3.90
CA TYR A 746 -0.86 12.66 -3.08
C TYR A 746 -1.67 13.91 -3.39
N CYS A 747 -2.97 13.71 -3.62
CA CYS A 747 -3.96 14.76 -3.72
C CYS A 747 -5.11 14.45 -2.76
N LYS A 748 -5.36 15.37 -1.82
CA LYS A 748 -6.41 15.25 -0.81
C LYS A 748 -7.82 15.32 -1.41
N ASP A 749 -8.10 16.37 -2.18
CA ASP A 749 -9.43 16.68 -2.72
C ASP A 749 -9.45 16.44 -4.25
N ALA A 750 -9.00 15.27 -4.67
CA ALA A 750 -8.77 14.94 -6.08
C ALA A 750 -10.04 14.96 -6.92
N MET A 751 -11.17 14.47 -6.37
CA MET A 751 -12.48 14.44 -7.02
C MET A 751 -13.60 14.62 -6.00
N LYS A 752 -14.75 15.17 -6.42
CA LYS A 752 -15.98 15.22 -5.63
C LYS A 752 -17.14 14.49 -6.31
N THR A 753 -17.95 13.75 -5.55
CA THR A 753 -19.17 13.05 -6.01
C THR A 753 -20.35 13.28 -5.07
N GLY A 754 -21.56 12.90 -5.47
CA GLY A 754 -22.77 13.07 -4.66
C GLY A 754 -23.27 14.52 -4.58
N ALA A 755 -24.54 14.70 -4.26
CA ALA A 755 -25.19 16.02 -4.26
C ALA A 755 -25.13 16.74 -2.90
N ALA A 756 -25.46 16.05 -1.80
CA ALA A 756 -25.45 16.62 -0.45
C ALA A 756 -25.38 15.50 0.62
N PRO A 757 -24.32 15.45 1.45
CA PRO A 757 -23.05 16.14 1.32
C PRO A 757 -22.28 15.59 0.11
N SER A 758 -21.54 16.45 -0.58
CA SER A 758 -20.59 15.97 -1.57
C SER A 758 -19.48 15.18 -0.89
N VAL A 759 -19.11 14.03 -1.43
CA VAL A 759 -17.98 13.20 -1.00
C VAL A 759 -16.72 13.69 -1.71
N SER A 760 -15.70 14.10 -0.96
CA SER A 760 -14.35 14.31 -1.47
C SER A 760 -13.59 12.98 -1.50
N TRP A 761 -12.83 12.74 -2.55
CA TRP A 761 -12.00 11.57 -2.74
C TRP A 761 -10.54 11.97 -2.85
N SER A 762 -9.67 11.26 -2.15
CA SER A 762 -8.22 11.41 -2.27
C SER A 762 -7.63 10.50 -3.33
N VAL A 763 -6.59 10.96 -4.02
CA VAL A 763 -5.79 10.15 -4.93
C VAL A 763 -4.40 9.98 -4.34
N VAL A 764 -3.94 8.73 -4.33
CA VAL A 764 -2.57 8.33 -4.03
C VAL A 764 -2.00 7.67 -5.28
N ILE A 765 -0.80 8.08 -5.71
CA ILE A 765 -0.08 7.43 -6.80
C ILE A 765 1.32 7.04 -6.33
N ARG A 766 1.80 5.88 -6.75
CA ARG A 766 3.22 5.54 -6.73
C ARG A 766 3.68 5.12 -8.11
N ASP A 767 4.83 5.65 -8.51
CA ASP A 767 5.44 5.39 -9.79
C ASP A 767 6.85 4.85 -9.54
N LEU A 768 6.97 3.53 -9.67
CA LEU A 768 8.16 2.75 -9.33
C LEU A 768 9.14 2.66 -10.50
N VAL A 769 8.80 3.24 -11.66
CA VAL A 769 9.58 3.21 -12.91
C VAL A 769 9.96 4.59 -13.44
N ALA A 770 9.59 5.66 -12.72
CA ALA A 770 9.83 7.06 -13.08
C ALA A 770 11.31 7.41 -13.32
N SER A 771 12.22 6.87 -12.49
CA SER A 771 13.67 7.06 -12.65
C SER A 771 14.38 5.72 -12.84
N VAL A 772 15.48 5.74 -13.57
CA VAL A 772 16.33 4.56 -13.79
C VAL A 772 17.69 4.84 -13.18
N GLY A 773 18.25 3.90 -12.42
CA GLY A 773 19.58 4.08 -11.86
C GLY A 773 19.97 2.95 -10.92
N GLN A 774 20.83 3.27 -9.96
CA GLN A 774 21.12 2.42 -8.81
C GLN A 774 20.82 3.20 -7.53
N ASN A 775 20.30 2.51 -6.51
CA ASN A 775 20.16 3.10 -5.18
C ASN A 775 21.52 3.21 -4.46
N SER A 776 21.51 3.76 -3.25
CA SER A 776 22.70 3.90 -2.37
C SER A 776 23.39 2.57 -2.00
N GLN A 777 22.79 1.42 -2.34
CA GLN A 777 23.31 0.07 -2.12
C GLN A 777 23.67 -0.65 -3.43
N GLY A 778 23.61 0.03 -4.58
CA GLY A 778 23.95 -0.53 -5.90
C GLY A 778 22.82 -1.34 -6.58
N PHE A 779 21.66 -1.51 -5.95
CA PHE A 779 20.54 -2.22 -6.57
C PHE A 779 19.91 -1.36 -7.68
N PRO A 780 19.56 -1.95 -8.84
CA PRO A 780 18.87 -1.23 -9.91
C PRO A 780 17.54 -0.68 -9.40
N THR A 781 17.26 0.57 -9.76
CA THR A 781 15.99 1.25 -9.49
C THR A 781 15.25 1.52 -10.80
N GLY A 782 13.93 1.48 -10.74
CA GLY A 782 13.08 1.74 -11.91
C GLY A 782 12.58 0.49 -12.62
N ASP A 783 12.88 -0.71 -12.13
CA ASP A 783 12.33 -1.95 -12.68
C ASP A 783 11.01 -2.33 -11.97
N PRO A 784 10.06 -2.97 -12.66
CA PRO A 784 8.79 -3.39 -12.07
C PRO A 784 9.01 -4.37 -10.91
N ILE A 785 8.38 -4.14 -9.76
CA ILE A 785 8.60 -4.93 -8.55
C ILE A 785 7.64 -6.14 -8.53
N ALA A 786 8.21 -7.34 -8.40
CA ALA A 786 7.43 -8.58 -8.36
C ALA A 786 6.42 -8.60 -7.18
N SER A 787 5.29 -9.26 -7.41
CA SER A 787 4.28 -9.53 -6.37
C SER A 787 4.82 -10.46 -5.29
N ASN A 788 4.38 -10.27 -4.03
CA ASN A 788 4.63 -11.25 -2.96
C ASN A 788 3.72 -12.49 -3.05
N GLN A 789 2.71 -12.44 -3.93
CA GLN A 789 1.87 -13.56 -4.33
C GLN A 789 2.32 -14.01 -5.74
N PRO A 790 3.19 -15.05 -5.87
CA PRO A 790 3.84 -15.40 -7.13
C PRO A 790 2.88 -15.86 -8.24
N ASP A 791 1.64 -16.20 -7.88
CA ASP A 791 0.67 -16.88 -8.75
C ASP A 791 -0.53 -16.01 -9.11
N TRP A 792 -0.52 -14.71 -8.77
CA TRP A 792 -1.70 -13.83 -8.91
C TRP A 792 -2.25 -13.72 -10.33
N CYS A 793 -1.40 -13.90 -11.35
CA CYS A 793 -1.77 -13.85 -12.77
C CYS A 793 -2.15 -15.21 -13.38
N LYS A 794 -1.92 -16.35 -12.68
CA LYS A 794 -2.05 -17.72 -13.25
C LYS A 794 -3.48 -18.10 -13.67
N ILE A 795 -4.45 -17.22 -13.45
CA ILE A 795 -5.81 -17.29 -13.99
C ILE A 795 -5.82 -17.14 -15.53
N SER A 796 -4.70 -16.74 -16.16
CA SER A 796 -4.56 -16.42 -17.59
C SER A 796 -3.59 -17.33 -18.37
N ASP A 797 -3.22 -18.51 -17.84
CA ASP A 797 -2.22 -19.44 -18.40
C ASP A 797 -0.80 -18.85 -18.62
N GLN A 798 -0.53 -17.65 -18.09
CA GLN A 798 0.78 -17.01 -18.17
C GLN A 798 1.84 -17.72 -17.31
N HIS A 799 3.01 -17.99 -17.91
CA HIS A 799 4.15 -18.62 -17.23
C HIS A 799 4.91 -17.70 -16.25
N GLU A 800 4.74 -16.38 -16.37
CA GLU A 800 5.43 -15.37 -15.55
C GLU A 800 4.51 -14.16 -15.36
N CYS A 801 4.30 -13.77 -14.09
CA CYS A 801 3.42 -12.66 -13.73
C CYS A 801 4.11 -11.30 -13.82
N PRO A 802 3.46 -10.26 -14.37
CA PRO A 802 4.04 -8.94 -14.46
C PRO A 802 4.29 -8.30 -13.09
N GLY A 803 5.40 -7.58 -12.95
CA GLY A 803 5.73 -6.79 -11.77
C GLY A 803 4.95 -5.46 -11.73
N LEU A 804 4.75 -4.90 -10.55
CA LEU A 804 4.15 -3.57 -10.39
C LEU A 804 5.12 -2.50 -10.89
N ALA A 805 4.73 -1.76 -11.92
CA ALA A 805 5.45 -0.57 -12.36
C ALA A 805 4.85 0.70 -11.77
N CYS A 806 3.52 0.79 -11.81
CA CYS A 806 2.79 2.01 -11.50
C CYS A 806 1.49 1.66 -10.79
N GLU A 807 1.08 2.49 -9.84
CA GLU A 807 -0.21 2.35 -9.16
C GLU A 807 -0.89 3.69 -8.93
N PHE A 808 -2.16 3.75 -9.33
CA PHE A 808 -3.13 4.75 -8.95
C PHE A 808 -4.11 4.16 -7.93
N GLN A 809 -4.39 4.88 -6.85
CA GLN A 809 -5.43 4.52 -5.89
C GLN A 809 -6.37 5.70 -5.65
N LEU A 810 -7.68 5.47 -5.77
CA LEU A 810 -8.71 6.40 -5.33
C LEU A 810 -9.24 5.94 -3.98
N ARG A 811 -9.08 6.75 -2.93
CA ARG A 811 -9.31 6.36 -1.53
C ARG A 811 -10.06 7.39 -0.72
N THR A 812 -10.59 6.92 0.40
CA THR A 812 -11.18 7.72 1.48
C THR A 812 -12.23 8.68 0.94
N PRO A 813 -13.41 8.19 0.55
CA PRO A 813 -14.58 9.03 0.48
C PRO A 813 -14.78 9.74 1.83
N LEU A 814 -14.62 11.06 1.88
CA LEU A 814 -14.90 11.90 3.05
C LEU A 814 -16.07 12.84 2.74
N PRO A 815 -17.12 12.90 3.59
CA PRO A 815 -18.19 13.88 3.41
C PRO A 815 -17.62 15.30 3.61
N VAL A 816 -17.91 16.19 2.68
CA VAL A 816 -17.65 17.63 2.83
C VAL A 816 -18.81 18.23 3.61
N ILE A 817 -18.63 18.34 4.93
CA ILE A 817 -19.62 18.90 5.85
C ILE A 817 -19.30 20.39 6.05
N THR A 818 -20.26 21.27 5.78
CA THR A 818 -20.09 22.72 5.95
C THR A 818 -20.46 23.23 7.34
N ASN A 819 -21.32 22.50 8.07
CA ASN A 819 -21.91 22.92 9.35
C ASN A 819 -21.74 21.85 10.45
N SER A 820 -20.52 21.33 10.63
CA SER A 820 -20.25 20.36 11.70
C SER A 820 -20.39 21.03 13.09
N PRO A 821 -21.12 20.44 14.05
CA PRO A 821 -21.24 20.99 15.39
C PRO A 821 -19.95 20.75 16.19
N GLU A 822 -19.44 21.78 16.87
CA GLU A 822 -18.33 21.66 17.83
C GLU A 822 -18.82 21.07 19.18
N THR A 823 -19.28 19.81 19.20
CA THR A 823 -19.65 19.13 20.45
C THR A 823 -18.46 18.38 21.05
N SER A 824 -18.28 18.45 22.38
CA SER A 824 -17.17 17.76 23.07
C SER A 824 -17.63 17.10 24.37
N LEU A 825 -17.68 15.77 24.37
CA LEU A 825 -18.04 14.98 25.56
C LEU A 825 -16.96 15.08 26.63
N THR A 826 -17.36 15.02 27.89
CA THR A 826 -16.40 14.98 29.01
C THR A 826 -16.25 13.55 29.51
N ASN A 827 -15.01 13.05 29.57
CA ASN A 827 -14.69 11.74 30.12
C ASN A 827 -14.99 11.71 31.63
N PRO A 828 -15.85 10.81 32.14
CA PRO A 828 -16.30 10.84 33.53
C PRO A 828 -15.23 10.41 34.56
N VAL A 829 -14.10 9.86 34.12
CA VAL A 829 -13.01 9.38 34.98
C VAL A 829 -11.95 10.46 35.22
N ASN A 830 -11.60 11.24 34.19
CA ASN A 830 -10.50 12.22 34.23
C ASN A 830 -10.89 13.65 33.82
N ASN A 831 -12.16 13.91 33.52
CA ASN A 831 -12.71 15.18 33.03
C ASN A 831 -12.08 15.70 31.72
N ALA A 832 -11.38 14.86 30.95
CA ALA A 832 -10.85 15.24 29.64
C ALA A 832 -11.99 15.43 28.63
N GLN A 833 -11.97 16.54 27.89
CA GLN A 833 -12.91 16.77 26.79
C GLN A 833 -12.45 16.03 25.53
N ILE A 834 -13.35 15.25 24.93
CA ILE A 834 -13.18 14.57 23.65
C ILE A 834 -14.18 15.18 22.67
N GLN A 835 -13.68 15.83 21.61
CA GLN A 835 -14.53 16.28 20.51
C GLN A 835 -15.26 15.08 19.88
N GLN A 836 -16.59 15.14 19.87
CA GLN A 836 -17.41 14.28 19.01
C GLN A 836 -17.17 14.76 17.58
N MET A 837 -16.90 13.84 16.67
CA MET A 837 -16.27 14.12 15.38
C MET A 837 -14.83 14.63 15.55
N PRO A 838 -13.82 13.76 15.44
CA PRO A 838 -12.47 14.11 15.86
C PRO A 838 -11.71 14.91 14.80
N PRO A 839 -10.78 15.80 15.21
CA PRO A 839 -9.60 16.10 14.40
C PRO A 839 -8.85 14.79 14.12
N VAL A 840 -8.27 14.67 12.93
CA VAL A 840 -7.56 13.47 12.48
C VAL A 840 -6.56 12.99 13.57
N PRO A 841 -6.57 11.70 13.98
CA PRO A 841 -5.75 11.18 15.07
C PRO A 841 -4.26 11.46 14.88
N ALA A 842 -3.51 11.72 15.95
CA ALA A 842 -2.08 12.06 15.87
C ALA A 842 -1.20 10.98 15.22
N ASP A 843 -1.66 9.74 15.12
CA ASP A 843 -1.04 8.60 14.41
C ASP A 843 -1.53 8.43 12.95
N MET A 844 -2.50 9.24 12.55
CA MET A 844 -2.90 9.55 11.16
C MET A 844 -2.43 10.97 10.74
N LEU A 845 -1.78 11.70 11.65
CA LEU A 845 -1.04 12.96 11.43
C LEU A 845 0.45 12.69 11.17
#